data_AF-A0A502JVP0-F1
#
_entry.id   AF-A0A502JVP0-F1
#
_cell.length_a   1.000
_cell.length_b   1.000
_cell.length_c   1.000
_cell.angle_alpha   90.00
_cell.angle_beta   90.00
_cell.angle_gamma   90.00
#
_symmetry.space_group_name_H-M   'P 1'
#
loop_
_entity.id
_entity.type
_entity.pdbx_description
1 polymer ?
#
loop_
_entity_poly.entity_id
_entity_poly.type
_entity_poly.pdbx_seq_one_letter_code
_entity_poly.pdbx_strand_id
1 'polypeptide(L)'
;MKKNVFRLNFLTACISLGIASQAWAGHTYFGINYQYYRDFAENKGKFTVGAQNIEVYNKKGEMIGTMMKDVPMPDLSSLAKGGYATLVGDQTLISVAHNVGYQDVDFGMTGHNPDQHNFKYKVVKRYNYKNDSTHRYMTDYQHPRLAKFVTEVAPIEMVSRMDGSVYTDLKKYPMRVRVGSGHQYWKDDNNDTNADLAYGGTWLTGGNTFMDGGTGDGHLYLNGRVQTPNEYGPLPIAGAQGDSGSPFFIYDKEHGKWLLNGVLREGHPYAAVGNGYQIARQDYLEEVLEQDLAARFFLNNANYTLKTTRDGNGTITQNGRRTQTIGLYNSALPFDSRGGNNGDESPTYKGPNPWSPALHHGKNIYLGDMGKGTLTVENTVNQGAGGIYFEGDFAVKPSDNNVTWQGAGVSVGEESTVEWQVHNPEGDRLSKIGLGTLLVNGKGKNLGSLSVGNGLVVLDQQSDESGQKQAFKEVGIVSGRATVQLNSADQVDPNNIYFGFRGGRLDLNGNSLTFKRIQNTDEGAMLVNHNATQASEIIITGSDITNNQGGDLTNKRDIAFNGWFGDKDDTKNTGRLNVNYNPLNKDNHFLLSGGTNLKGNITQNGGNLIFSGRPTPHAYNHLNQNHAKMEGSTRGEVIIDDDWINRTFKAENFQIQGGKAIVSRNVSEINGNWQLSNNAKATFGVTPNQENLVCIRSDWTGLTECKSENLTKQKTIDSLPRTKVNGNVQLSNTASLVAPGFVDLIGNVNLTEQSQFTLSHNATQTGSLNLVNQANATVNNAQLMGNVTLSDSAQFNLANSHFSHQISGAESTTVNLDNANWTMPASTTLGSLALNNSEITLNPDFVTQANNSQFNTLTINGNLSGNGTFNYRTYLTQYLGDKLQINGRAQGDFKLNVHNTGAEPTTLEQLTLVTLKQAVDSGLNFTLANQHVDAGTWRYELIKKGNEYRLYNPIKEQELTQNLTNEAQKLSELLAKKTALTEKRHAQEEKVRSKSSVLSEALPDQSHLNILKTELAALQRNQNAAQEVQNQKEMALTQAQATVQAAQEKAQTAINAYESAKSLETAQALDEANIALATAQVKKEEAQIEFATAKLTQLNLTKQQQEKALAAAEEEKVLSEKGASLQAEKQAFYFMVLSLEDVKEELIITEELLRQAQANNA
;
A
#
# COMPACT_ATOMS: atom_id res chain seq x y z
N MET A 1 -48.17 -34.45 -31.79
CA MET A 1 -47.07 -35.31 -32.32
C MET A 1 -46.73 -36.40 -31.30
N LYS A 2 -46.00 -37.45 -31.71
CA LYS A 2 -45.93 -38.76 -31.00
C LYS A 2 -45.28 -38.69 -29.61
N LYS A 3 -45.87 -39.40 -28.64
CA LYS A 3 -45.17 -39.82 -27.40
C LYS A 3 -44.21 -40.97 -27.74
N ASN A 4 -42.90 -40.74 -27.65
CA ASN A 4 -41.92 -41.82 -27.67
C ASN A 4 -41.74 -42.35 -26.25
N VAL A 5 -42.05 -43.64 -26.04
CA VAL A 5 -41.81 -44.35 -24.79
C VAL A 5 -40.34 -44.76 -24.76
N PHE A 6 -39.58 -44.25 -23.79
CA PHE A 6 -38.20 -44.67 -23.57
C PHE A 6 -38.20 -46.06 -22.93
N ARG A 7 -37.75 -47.09 -23.67
CA ARG A 7 -37.48 -48.42 -23.09
C ARG A 7 -36.13 -48.38 -22.39
N LEU A 8 -36.08 -48.67 -21.08
CA LEU A 8 -34.81 -48.96 -20.42
C LEU A 8 -34.23 -50.24 -21.00
N ASN A 9 -33.00 -50.17 -21.53
CA ASN A 9 -32.23 -51.36 -21.87
C ASN A 9 -31.66 -51.99 -20.59
N PHE A 10 -31.74 -53.31 -20.51
CA PHE A 10 -31.35 -54.13 -19.35
C PHE A 10 -29.88 -53.92 -18.93
N LEU A 11 -29.02 -53.45 -19.85
CA LEU A 11 -27.61 -53.17 -19.62
C LEU A 11 -27.36 -52.08 -18.55
N THR A 12 -28.22 -51.07 -18.46
CA THR A 12 -28.07 -49.98 -17.48
C THR A 12 -28.38 -50.43 -16.05
N ALA A 13 -29.16 -51.50 -15.88
CA ALA A 13 -29.47 -52.08 -14.57
C ALA A 13 -28.33 -52.97 -14.02
N CYS A 14 -27.47 -53.52 -14.88
CA CYS A 14 -26.33 -54.33 -14.44
C CYS A 14 -25.11 -53.50 -14.03
N ILE A 15 -24.96 -52.28 -14.56
CA ILE A 15 -23.87 -51.36 -14.16
C ILE A 15 -24.13 -50.78 -12.75
N SER A 16 -25.39 -50.58 -12.37
CA SER A 16 -25.79 -50.08 -11.05
C SER A 16 -25.82 -51.13 -9.93
N LEU A 17 -25.66 -52.43 -10.24
CA LEU A 17 -25.63 -53.52 -9.26
C LEU A 17 -24.21 -54.07 -8.98
N GLY A 18 -23.18 -53.53 -9.65
CA GLY A 18 -21.77 -53.85 -9.37
C GLY A 18 -21.13 -52.98 -8.27
N ILE A 19 -21.84 -51.97 -7.76
CA ILE A 19 -21.37 -51.04 -6.72
C ILE A 19 -22.15 -51.33 -5.44
N ALA A 20 -21.75 -52.38 -4.73
CA ALA A 20 -22.42 -52.83 -3.50
C ALA A 20 -21.42 -53.22 -2.39
N SER A 21 -20.38 -52.42 -2.20
CA SER A 21 -19.78 -52.25 -0.86
C SER A 21 -20.54 -51.12 -0.15
N GLN A 22 -21.30 -51.44 0.89
CA GLN A 22 -22.00 -50.45 1.71
C GLN A 22 -20.96 -49.53 2.39
N ALA A 23 -21.23 -48.22 2.43
CA ALA A 23 -20.32 -47.20 2.94
C ALA A 23 -21.07 -46.15 3.78
N TRP A 24 -20.70 -46.01 5.05
CA TRP A 24 -21.37 -45.36 6.21
C TRP A 24 -20.30 -44.80 7.18
N ALA A 25 -20.53 -43.71 7.91
CA ALA A 25 -19.64 -42.53 7.93
C ALA A 25 -18.12 -42.52 8.29
N GLY A 26 -17.60 -41.33 8.57
CA GLY A 26 -16.91 -40.92 9.80
C GLY A 26 -17.78 -39.88 10.54
N HIS A 27 -17.63 -39.77 11.85
CA HIS A 27 -18.54 -39.04 12.73
C HIS A 27 -17.91 -37.77 13.31
N THR A 28 -18.56 -36.62 13.12
CA THR A 28 -18.20 -35.36 13.78
C THR A 28 -19.29 -34.90 14.74
N TYR A 29 -18.97 -33.98 15.66
CA TYR A 29 -19.93 -33.42 16.60
C TYR A 29 -20.60 -32.16 16.03
N PHE A 30 -21.94 -32.13 16.03
CA PHE A 30 -22.72 -31.03 15.46
C PHE A 30 -22.61 -29.71 16.23
N GLY A 31 -22.23 -29.74 17.52
CA GLY A 31 -22.04 -28.52 18.30
C GLY A 31 -20.84 -27.67 17.86
N ILE A 32 -19.99 -28.18 16.97
CA ILE A 32 -18.85 -27.48 16.36
C ILE A 32 -19.16 -27.22 14.89
N ASN A 33 -18.69 -26.11 14.34
CA ASN A 33 -18.87 -25.81 12.91
C ASN A 33 -18.17 -26.88 12.05
N TYR A 34 -18.92 -27.53 11.15
CA TYR A 34 -18.43 -28.60 10.30
C TYR A 34 -17.23 -28.19 9.44
N GLN A 35 -17.11 -26.89 9.13
CA GLN A 35 -15.98 -26.32 8.41
C GLN A 35 -14.64 -26.57 9.10
N TYR A 36 -14.56 -26.63 10.44
CA TYR A 36 -13.31 -26.96 11.14
C TYR A 36 -12.76 -28.34 10.72
N TYR A 37 -13.62 -29.37 10.69
CA TYR A 37 -13.22 -30.74 10.31
C TYR A 37 -12.87 -30.88 8.83
N ARG A 38 -13.41 -30.00 7.99
CA ARG A 38 -13.18 -29.95 6.54
C ARG A 38 -11.89 -29.21 6.20
N ASP A 39 -11.70 -28.04 6.80
CA ASP A 39 -10.47 -27.25 6.70
C ASP A 39 -9.27 -28.03 7.25
N PHE A 40 -9.45 -28.71 8.40
CA PHE A 40 -8.45 -29.61 8.96
C PHE A 40 -8.00 -30.68 7.95
N ALA A 41 -8.96 -31.33 7.29
CA ALA A 41 -8.71 -32.43 6.37
C ALA A 41 -8.01 -32.00 5.06
N GLU A 42 -8.17 -30.74 4.65
CA GLU A 42 -7.64 -30.21 3.39
C GLU A 42 -6.43 -29.27 3.60
N ASN A 43 -5.90 -29.17 4.84
CA ASN A 43 -4.90 -28.18 5.26
C ASN A 43 -5.27 -26.71 4.92
N LYS A 44 -6.53 -26.36 5.12
CA LYS A 44 -7.18 -25.09 4.76
C LYS A 44 -7.61 -24.30 6.00
N GLY A 45 -8.15 -23.10 5.81
CA GLY A 45 -8.54 -22.19 6.88
C GLY A 45 -7.37 -21.91 7.82
N LYS A 46 -7.58 -22.14 9.13
CA LYS A 46 -6.53 -22.02 10.15
C LYS A 46 -5.56 -23.22 10.22
N PHE A 47 -5.82 -24.31 9.49
CA PHE A 47 -5.06 -25.58 9.55
C PHE A 47 -4.04 -25.73 8.41
N THR A 48 -3.42 -24.62 8.02
CA THR A 48 -2.29 -24.65 7.08
C THR A 48 -1.13 -25.47 7.66
N VAL A 49 -0.33 -26.10 6.79
CA VAL A 49 0.81 -26.94 7.21
C VAL A 49 1.76 -26.11 8.08
N GLY A 50 2.13 -26.65 9.25
CA GLY A 50 2.98 -25.97 10.22
C GLY A 50 2.26 -25.07 11.23
N ALA A 51 0.97 -24.76 11.06
CA ALA A 51 0.21 -23.94 12.00
C ALA A 51 0.12 -24.59 13.41
N GLN A 52 0.14 -23.78 14.46
CA GLN A 52 0.12 -24.21 15.86
C GLN A 52 -0.91 -23.44 16.66
N ASN A 53 -1.27 -23.97 17.83
CA ASN A 53 -2.06 -23.28 18.85
C ASN A 53 -3.40 -22.71 18.33
N ILE A 54 -4.12 -23.53 17.57
CA ILE A 54 -5.33 -23.14 16.84
C ILE A 54 -6.54 -23.22 17.78
N GLU A 55 -7.06 -22.07 18.19
CA GLU A 55 -8.27 -21.98 19.01
C GLU A 55 -9.51 -22.46 18.24
N VAL A 56 -10.28 -23.36 18.87
CA VAL A 56 -11.53 -23.92 18.33
C VAL A 56 -12.70 -23.48 19.21
N TYR A 57 -13.74 -22.99 18.55
CA TYR A 57 -14.96 -22.49 19.18
C TYR A 57 -16.16 -23.35 18.75
N ASN A 58 -17.09 -23.57 19.68
CA ASN A 58 -18.37 -24.20 19.37
C ASN A 58 -19.35 -23.21 18.69
N LYS A 59 -20.50 -23.69 18.24
CA LYS A 59 -21.55 -22.88 17.58
C LYS A 59 -22.21 -21.83 18.49
N LYS A 60 -21.97 -21.85 19.81
CA LYS A 60 -22.40 -20.80 20.77
C LYS A 60 -21.35 -19.67 20.90
N GLY A 61 -20.18 -19.81 20.28
CA GLY A 61 -19.07 -18.87 20.41
C GLY A 61 -18.16 -19.11 21.63
N GLU A 62 -18.31 -20.25 22.32
CA GLU A 62 -17.51 -20.60 23.48
C GLU A 62 -16.23 -21.33 23.01
N MET A 63 -15.06 -20.94 23.53
CA MET A 63 -13.81 -21.67 23.28
C MET A 63 -13.88 -23.04 23.97
N ILE A 64 -13.68 -24.12 23.20
CA ILE A 64 -13.71 -25.50 23.71
C ILE A 64 -12.34 -26.16 23.80
N GLY A 65 -11.30 -25.52 23.26
CA GLY A 65 -9.91 -25.94 23.41
C GLY A 65 -9.02 -25.44 22.28
N THR A 66 -7.74 -25.82 22.37
CA THR A 66 -6.70 -25.47 21.40
C THR A 66 -6.27 -26.74 20.66
N MET A 67 -6.47 -26.77 19.34
CA MET A 67 -5.95 -27.82 18.46
C MET A 67 -4.47 -27.52 18.13
N MET A 68 -3.66 -28.56 17.86
CA MET A 68 -2.24 -28.38 17.52
C MET A 68 -1.45 -27.60 18.58
N LYS A 69 -1.73 -27.89 19.85
CA LYS A 69 -1.05 -27.24 20.98
C LYS A 69 0.44 -27.60 21.00
N ASP A 70 1.30 -26.60 20.86
CA ASP A 70 2.76 -26.72 20.84
C ASP A 70 3.32 -27.76 19.83
N VAL A 71 2.55 -28.11 18.80
CA VAL A 71 2.85 -29.13 17.78
C VAL A 71 2.40 -28.60 16.42
N PRO A 72 3.26 -28.59 15.37
CA PRO A 72 2.88 -28.10 14.04
C PRO A 72 1.79 -28.97 13.41
N MET A 73 0.80 -28.37 12.74
CA MET A 73 -0.17 -29.05 11.89
C MET A 73 0.55 -29.90 10.82
N PRO A 74 0.21 -31.19 10.64
CA PRO A 74 0.87 -32.06 9.67
C PRO A 74 0.57 -31.64 8.23
N ASP A 75 1.49 -32.01 7.34
CA ASP A 75 1.21 -32.08 5.91
C ASP A 75 0.42 -33.36 5.61
N LEU A 76 -0.87 -33.20 5.30
CA LEU A 76 -1.78 -34.30 5.00
C LEU A 76 -1.77 -34.69 3.52
N SER A 77 -1.00 -34.01 2.67
CA SER A 77 -1.05 -34.19 1.20
C SER A 77 -0.55 -35.56 0.72
N SER A 78 0.18 -36.32 1.55
CA SER A 78 0.52 -37.72 1.28
C SER A 78 -0.70 -38.66 1.30
N LEU A 79 -1.85 -38.23 1.82
CA LEU A 79 -3.14 -38.91 1.67
C LEU A 79 -3.65 -38.72 0.24
N ALA A 80 -3.95 -39.81 -0.47
CA ALA A 80 -4.65 -39.74 -1.74
C ALA A 80 -6.02 -39.07 -1.56
N LYS A 81 -6.49 -38.27 -2.51
CA LYS A 81 -7.72 -37.47 -2.36
C LYS A 81 -8.97 -38.32 -2.06
N GLY A 82 -8.97 -39.58 -2.48
CA GLY A 82 -10.00 -40.57 -2.15
C GLY A 82 -10.03 -41.04 -0.69
N GLY A 83 -9.11 -40.59 0.17
CA GLY A 83 -9.18 -40.74 1.63
C GLY A 83 -8.92 -42.13 2.21
N TYR A 84 -8.58 -43.13 1.38
CA TYR A 84 -8.43 -44.55 1.78
C TYR A 84 -7.03 -45.15 1.60
N ALA A 85 -6.04 -44.35 1.17
CA ALA A 85 -4.66 -44.80 0.98
C ALA A 85 -3.67 -43.64 1.09
N THR A 86 -2.47 -43.91 1.61
CA THR A 86 -1.42 -42.89 1.87
C THR A 86 -0.12 -43.25 1.19
N LEU A 87 0.63 -42.27 0.69
CA LEU A 87 1.93 -42.45 0.04
C LEU A 87 3.05 -42.62 1.08
N VAL A 88 3.78 -43.74 1.04
CA VAL A 88 4.86 -44.09 1.98
C VAL A 88 6.20 -44.42 1.29
N GLY A 89 6.21 -44.41 -0.04
CA GLY A 89 7.42 -44.38 -0.86
C GLY A 89 7.09 -43.79 -2.23
N ASP A 90 8.09 -43.50 -3.06
CA ASP A 90 7.96 -42.74 -4.33
C ASP A 90 6.85 -43.24 -5.27
N GLN A 91 6.53 -44.53 -5.23
CA GLN A 91 5.42 -45.15 -5.96
C GLN A 91 4.68 -46.18 -5.10
N THR A 92 4.76 -46.11 -3.78
CA THR A 92 4.22 -47.15 -2.89
C THR A 92 3.25 -46.56 -1.89
N LEU A 93 2.06 -47.12 -1.85
CA LEU A 93 0.98 -46.75 -0.93
C LEU A 93 0.96 -47.64 0.31
N ILE A 94 0.12 -47.28 1.27
CA ILE A 94 -0.38 -48.12 2.36
C ILE A 94 -1.91 -48.02 2.43
N SER A 95 -2.58 -49.15 2.65
CA SER A 95 -4.03 -49.25 2.87
C SER A 95 -4.36 -50.62 3.51
N VAL A 96 -5.63 -50.90 3.76
CA VAL A 96 -6.12 -52.22 4.20
C VAL A 96 -6.49 -53.10 3.01
N ALA A 97 -6.28 -54.42 3.11
CA ALA A 97 -6.45 -55.35 2.00
C ALA A 97 -7.93 -55.50 1.57
N HIS A 98 -8.88 -55.34 2.49
CA HIS A 98 -10.31 -55.41 2.16
C HIS A 98 -10.81 -54.24 1.28
N ASN A 99 -10.01 -53.19 1.08
CA ASN A 99 -10.25 -52.16 0.05
C ASN A 99 -9.95 -52.71 -1.36
N VAL A 100 -10.66 -53.76 -1.77
CA VAL A 100 -10.44 -54.55 -3.00
C VAL A 100 -10.87 -53.86 -4.30
N GLY A 101 -11.47 -52.68 -4.23
CA GLY A 101 -12.16 -52.04 -5.37
C GLY A 101 -11.34 -51.00 -6.16
N TYR A 102 -10.50 -50.19 -5.50
CA TYR A 102 -9.82 -49.08 -6.18
C TYR A 102 -8.65 -49.55 -7.05
N GLN A 103 -8.46 -48.87 -8.19
CA GLN A 103 -7.49 -49.19 -9.23
C GLN A 103 -6.53 -48.03 -9.54
N ASP A 104 -6.86 -46.80 -9.12
CA ASP A 104 -6.10 -45.58 -9.34
C ASP A 104 -6.28 -44.61 -8.16
N VAL A 105 -5.31 -43.74 -7.94
CA VAL A 105 -5.32 -42.66 -6.93
C VAL A 105 -4.78 -41.35 -7.52
N ASP A 106 -5.12 -40.21 -6.93
CA ASP A 106 -4.56 -38.90 -7.26
C ASP A 106 -4.24 -38.07 -6.00
N PHE A 107 -3.38 -37.06 -6.15
CA PHE A 107 -2.78 -36.29 -5.07
C PHE A 107 -2.91 -34.76 -5.26
N GLY A 108 -2.66 -34.01 -4.21
CA GLY A 108 -2.74 -32.55 -4.18
C GLY A 108 -4.14 -32.00 -3.89
N MET A 109 -4.40 -30.76 -4.27
CA MET A 109 -5.63 -30.03 -3.92
C MET A 109 -6.91 -30.68 -4.48
N THR A 110 -8.02 -30.54 -3.74
CA THR A 110 -9.38 -30.86 -4.18
C THR A 110 -9.94 -29.79 -5.13
N GLY A 111 -10.62 -30.20 -6.18
CA GLY A 111 -11.26 -29.28 -7.13
C GLY A 111 -11.23 -29.74 -8.59
N HIS A 112 -11.66 -28.82 -9.46
CA HIS A 112 -11.79 -28.98 -10.90
C HIS A 112 -11.04 -27.88 -11.67
N ASN A 113 -10.06 -27.21 -11.05
CA ASN A 113 -9.18 -26.27 -11.73
C ASN A 113 -8.30 -27.02 -12.75
N PRO A 114 -8.43 -26.77 -14.07
CA PRO A 114 -7.66 -27.51 -15.07
C PRO A 114 -6.15 -27.22 -15.00
N ASP A 115 -5.73 -26.06 -14.47
CA ASP A 115 -4.31 -25.71 -14.28
C ASP A 115 -3.58 -26.63 -13.28
N GLN A 116 -4.32 -27.47 -12.54
CA GLN A 116 -3.74 -28.45 -11.64
C GLN A 116 -3.15 -29.67 -12.37
N HIS A 117 -3.63 -29.98 -13.58
CA HIS A 117 -3.21 -31.15 -14.37
C HIS A 117 -3.22 -32.47 -13.56
N ASN A 118 -4.36 -32.72 -12.90
CA ASN A 118 -4.54 -33.86 -12.00
C ASN A 118 -4.18 -35.21 -12.64
N PHE A 119 -3.11 -35.83 -12.14
CA PHE A 119 -2.61 -37.10 -12.64
C PHE A 119 -3.13 -38.28 -11.84
N LYS A 120 -3.68 -39.29 -12.54
CA LYS A 120 -4.16 -40.54 -11.95
C LYS A 120 -3.06 -41.60 -11.96
N TYR A 121 -2.54 -41.91 -10.78
CA TYR A 121 -1.58 -42.98 -10.56
C TYR A 121 -2.28 -44.34 -10.50
N LYS A 122 -2.15 -45.12 -11.57
CA LYS A 122 -2.70 -46.49 -11.65
C LYS A 122 -1.96 -47.43 -10.69
N VAL A 123 -2.71 -48.22 -9.91
CA VAL A 123 -2.21 -49.33 -9.10
C VAL A 123 -1.83 -50.48 -10.03
N VAL A 124 -0.56 -50.87 -10.01
CA VAL A 124 -0.05 -51.97 -10.85
C VAL A 124 0.09 -53.27 -10.10
N LYS A 125 0.22 -53.22 -8.76
CA LYS A 125 0.32 -54.36 -7.84
C LYS A 125 -0.23 -53.91 -6.48
N ARG A 126 -0.89 -54.80 -5.74
CA ARG A 126 -1.48 -54.47 -4.43
C ARG A 126 -0.61 -54.83 -3.25
N TYR A 127 0.18 -55.90 -3.36
CA TYR A 127 0.98 -56.43 -2.24
C TYR A 127 0.13 -56.63 -0.98
N ASN A 128 -0.96 -57.38 -1.16
CA ASN A 128 -1.81 -57.83 -0.06
C ASN A 128 -0.99 -58.71 0.90
N TYR A 129 -0.94 -58.31 2.18
CA TYR A 129 -0.17 -58.98 3.21
C TYR A 129 -0.66 -60.41 3.43
N LYS A 130 0.28 -61.34 3.56
CA LYS A 130 0.01 -62.76 3.80
C LYS A 130 0.47 -63.10 5.21
N ASN A 131 -0.29 -63.93 5.91
CA ASN A 131 0.11 -64.40 7.24
C ASN A 131 0.83 -65.74 7.06
N ASP A 132 2.10 -65.78 7.47
CA ASP A 132 2.98 -66.95 7.38
C ASP A 132 4.01 -66.95 8.52
N SER A 133 4.97 -67.88 8.50
CA SER A 133 5.99 -68.03 9.54
C SER A 133 6.93 -66.83 9.71
N THR A 134 7.09 -66.00 8.68
CA THR A 134 7.85 -64.74 8.74
C THR A 134 6.94 -63.52 8.92
N HIS A 135 5.67 -63.62 8.50
CA HIS A 135 4.69 -62.54 8.46
C HIS A 135 3.54 -62.73 9.46
N ARG A 136 3.81 -62.64 10.76
CA ARG A 136 2.83 -63.03 11.81
C ARG A 136 1.63 -62.09 12.02
N TYR A 137 1.60 -60.89 11.44
CA TYR A 137 0.52 -59.90 11.67
C TYR A 137 -0.74 -60.17 10.83
N MET A 138 -1.87 -59.51 11.12
CA MET A 138 -3.12 -59.75 10.37
C MET A 138 -3.01 -59.40 8.87
N THR A 139 -3.72 -60.16 8.03
CA THR A 139 -3.71 -60.05 6.56
C THR A 139 -4.42 -58.83 5.98
N ASP A 140 -5.12 -58.05 6.80
CA ASP A 140 -5.91 -56.89 6.35
C ASP A 140 -5.05 -55.62 6.18
N TYR A 141 -4.06 -55.73 5.30
CA TYR A 141 -3.02 -54.74 5.11
C TYR A 141 -2.41 -54.92 3.71
N GLN A 142 -2.02 -53.83 3.04
CA GLN A 142 -1.42 -53.88 1.71
C GLN A 142 -0.47 -52.71 1.44
N HIS A 143 0.54 -52.92 0.58
CA HIS A 143 1.44 -51.88 0.07
C HIS A 143 1.35 -51.71 -1.47
N PRO A 144 0.28 -51.11 -2.00
CA PRO A 144 0.09 -51.01 -3.45
C PRO A 144 1.19 -50.22 -4.16
N ARG A 145 1.75 -50.80 -5.23
CA ARG A 145 2.69 -50.14 -6.14
C ARG A 145 1.93 -49.40 -7.24
N LEU A 146 2.39 -48.19 -7.56
CA LEU A 146 1.87 -47.32 -8.61
C LEU A 146 2.68 -47.47 -9.92
N ALA A 147 2.09 -47.03 -11.03
CA ALA A 147 2.72 -47.08 -12.37
C ALA A 147 3.77 -45.99 -12.61
N LYS A 148 3.77 -44.92 -11.81
CA LYS A 148 4.63 -43.73 -11.93
C LYS A 148 5.06 -43.26 -10.55
N PHE A 149 6.24 -42.63 -10.48
CA PHE A 149 6.67 -41.90 -9.29
C PHE A 149 5.76 -40.70 -9.05
N VAL A 150 5.33 -40.51 -7.81
CA VAL A 150 4.47 -39.39 -7.41
C VAL A 150 5.31 -38.13 -7.26
N THR A 151 4.92 -37.06 -7.95
CA THR A 151 5.68 -35.80 -8.02
C THR A 151 5.07 -34.70 -7.15
N GLU A 152 3.75 -34.69 -6.98
CA GLU A 152 3.02 -33.58 -6.35
C GLU A 152 3.25 -33.46 -4.83
N VAL A 153 3.69 -34.53 -4.17
CA VAL A 153 3.81 -34.62 -2.71
C VAL A 153 5.05 -35.41 -2.29
N ALA A 154 5.42 -35.37 -1.00
CA ALA A 154 6.41 -36.27 -0.42
C ALA A 154 5.72 -37.52 0.15
N PRO A 155 6.33 -38.71 0.07
CA PRO A 155 5.90 -39.84 0.90
C PRO A 155 6.09 -39.48 2.39
N ILE A 156 5.19 -39.97 3.25
CA ILE A 156 5.34 -39.81 4.69
C ILE A 156 6.06 -41.02 5.29
N GLU A 157 6.98 -40.76 6.21
CA GLU A 157 7.66 -41.80 6.98
C GLU A 157 6.66 -42.56 7.88
N MET A 158 6.89 -43.86 8.05
CA MET A 158 6.09 -44.71 8.92
C MET A 158 6.76 -44.89 10.29
N VAL A 159 5.96 -45.21 11.31
CA VAL A 159 6.50 -45.70 12.59
C VAL A 159 7.13 -47.10 12.42
N SER A 160 8.15 -47.40 13.23
CA SER A 160 8.96 -48.63 13.10
C SER A 160 8.68 -49.70 14.16
N ARG A 161 8.00 -49.38 15.27
CA ARG A 161 7.70 -50.37 16.34
C ARG A 161 6.31 -50.95 16.19
N MET A 162 6.21 -52.28 16.21
CA MET A 162 4.92 -52.98 16.11
C MET A 162 4.16 -53.07 17.45
N ASP A 163 4.80 -52.79 18.57
CA ASP A 163 4.17 -52.75 19.90
C ASP A 163 3.32 -51.47 20.06
N GLY A 164 2.00 -51.62 20.04
CA GLY A 164 1.05 -50.51 20.15
C GLY A 164 1.13 -49.74 21.47
N SER A 165 1.60 -50.35 22.55
CA SER A 165 1.64 -49.70 23.87
C SER A 165 2.60 -48.50 23.91
N VAL A 166 3.60 -48.50 23.02
CA VAL A 166 4.61 -47.45 22.88
C VAL A 166 4.00 -46.11 22.48
N TYR A 167 2.93 -46.12 21.68
CA TYR A 167 2.28 -44.93 21.13
C TYR A 167 1.23 -44.31 22.07
N THR A 168 1.25 -44.73 23.35
CA THR A 168 0.39 -44.19 24.42
C THR A 168 1.15 -43.19 25.32
N ASP A 169 2.47 -43.06 25.18
CA ASP A 169 3.26 -42.07 25.93
C ASP A 169 3.07 -40.67 25.35
N LEU A 170 2.14 -39.91 25.95
CA LEU A 170 1.82 -38.53 25.58
C LEU A 170 2.98 -37.53 25.75
N LYS A 171 4.07 -37.88 26.46
CA LYS A 171 5.26 -37.02 26.54
C LYS A 171 6.08 -37.09 25.24
N LYS A 172 6.24 -38.30 24.70
CA LYS A 172 6.90 -38.55 23.41
C LYS A 172 5.98 -38.28 22.22
N TYR A 173 4.71 -38.63 22.36
CA TYR A 173 3.68 -38.55 21.32
C TYR A 173 2.51 -37.65 21.75
N PRO A 174 2.71 -36.33 21.87
CA PRO A 174 1.72 -35.38 22.41
C PRO A 174 0.51 -35.14 21.50
N MET A 175 0.53 -35.62 20.25
CA MET A 175 -0.49 -35.32 19.25
C MET A 175 -0.71 -36.51 18.32
N ARG A 176 -1.98 -36.84 18.10
CA ARG A 176 -2.41 -37.92 17.20
C ARG A 176 -3.71 -37.56 16.48
N VAL A 177 -3.70 -37.66 15.16
CA VAL A 177 -4.77 -37.16 14.29
C VAL A 177 -5.09 -38.14 13.17
N ARG A 178 -6.32 -38.08 12.64
CA ARG A 178 -6.74 -38.90 11.50
C ARG A 178 -7.49 -38.07 10.45
N VAL A 179 -7.46 -38.54 9.21
CA VAL A 179 -8.19 -37.94 8.08
C VAL A 179 -8.65 -39.06 7.16
N GLY A 180 -9.83 -38.93 6.58
CA GLY A 180 -10.36 -39.88 5.61
C GLY A 180 -11.68 -39.43 5.01
N SER A 181 -12.18 -40.19 4.05
CA SER A 181 -13.47 -39.96 3.40
C SER A 181 -14.34 -41.21 3.45
N GLY A 182 -14.62 -41.71 4.65
CA GLY A 182 -15.86 -42.41 4.90
C GLY A 182 -17.07 -41.59 4.42
N HIS A 183 -18.25 -42.18 4.53
CA HIS A 183 -19.52 -41.44 4.46
C HIS A 183 -19.51 -40.34 5.56
N GLN A 184 -20.52 -39.49 5.74
CA GLN A 184 -20.41 -38.38 6.69
C GLN A 184 -21.62 -38.32 7.66
N TYR A 185 -21.38 -38.37 8.98
CA TYR A 185 -22.41 -38.31 10.04
C TYR A 185 -22.18 -37.15 11.01
N TRP A 186 -23.27 -36.55 11.46
CA TRP A 186 -23.27 -35.69 12.65
C TRP A 186 -23.83 -36.42 13.86
N LYS A 187 -23.15 -36.27 15.00
CA LYS A 187 -23.66 -36.63 16.33
C LYS A 187 -24.11 -35.40 17.09
N ASP A 188 -25.20 -35.52 17.83
CA ASP A 188 -25.67 -34.50 18.77
C ASP A 188 -24.99 -34.62 20.15
N ASP A 189 -25.47 -33.85 21.13
CA ASP A 189 -25.00 -33.83 22.52
C ASP A 189 -25.19 -35.19 23.23
N ASN A 190 -26.21 -35.98 22.84
CA ASN A 190 -26.53 -37.29 23.42
C ASN A 190 -25.77 -38.45 22.75
N ASN A 191 -25.11 -38.19 21.62
CA ASN A 191 -24.50 -39.16 20.70
C ASN A 191 -25.49 -39.93 19.80
N ASP A 192 -26.69 -39.40 19.64
CA ASP A 192 -27.62 -39.82 18.60
C ASP A 192 -27.20 -39.23 17.24
N THR A 193 -27.57 -39.91 16.16
CA THR A 193 -27.22 -39.46 14.80
C THR A 193 -28.17 -38.35 14.37
N ASN A 194 -27.68 -37.11 14.39
CA ASN A 194 -28.42 -35.91 14.01
C ASN A 194 -28.67 -35.83 12.50
N ALA A 195 -27.72 -36.28 11.67
CA ALA A 195 -27.85 -36.29 10.22
C ALA A 195 -26.92 -37.30 9.52
N ASP A 196 -27.42 -37.89 8.42
CA ASP A 196 -26.70 -38.64 7.37
C ASP A 196 -26.41 -37.66 6.23
N LEU A 197 -25.14 -37.37 5.95
CA LEU A 197 -24.74 -36.22 5.12
C LEU A 197 -24.39 -36.59 3.68
N ALA A 198 -23.65 -37.69 3.49
CA ALA A 198 -23.26 -38.25 2.19
C ALA A 198 -22.54 -39.61 2.31
N TYR A 199 -22.57 -40.40 1.24
CA TYR A 199 -21.85 -41.67 1.10
C TYR A 199 -20.31 -41.53 1.04
N GLY A 200 -19.61 -42.66 1.20
CA GLY A 200 -18.16 -42.70 1.25
C GLY A 200 -17.49 -42.30 -0.06
N GLY A 201 -16.31 -41.69 0.04
CA GLY A 201 -15.53 -41.15 -1.08
C GLY A 201 -16.00 -39.79 -1.59
N THR A 202 -16.96 -39.12 -0.94
CA THR A 202 -17.51 -37.84 -1.45
C THR A 202 -16.66 -36.62 -1.07
N TRP A 203 -16.10 -36.57 0.16
CA TRP A 203 -15.14 -35.55 0.61
C TRP A 203 -14.42 -36.00 1.89
N LEU A 204 -13.31 -35.34 2.24
CA LEU A 204 -12.49 -35.65 3.41
C LEU A 204 -12.98 -34.94 4.69
N THR A 205 -12.89 -35.61 5.84
CA THR A 205 -13.00 -35.04 7.19
C THR A 205 -11.88 -35.55 8.11
N GLY A 206 -11.43 -34.68 9.03
CA GLY A 206 -10.31 -34.98 9.92
C GLY A 206 -10.35 -34.21 11.23
N GLY A 207 -9.48 -34.60 12.15
CA GLY A 207 -9.37 -34.07 13.51
C GLY A 207 -8.47 -34.95 14.39
N ASN A 208 -8.44 -34.71 15.71
CA ASN A 208 -7.71 -35.60 16.61
C ASN A 208 -8.38 -36.97 16.76
N THR A 209 -7.57 -37.99 17.05
CA THR A 209 -8.10 -39.31 17.39
C THR A 209 -8.70 -39.32 18.79
N PHE A 210 -9.44 -40.38 19.10
CA PHE A 210 -9.74 -40.75 20.48
C PHE A 210 -8.48 -41.19 21.27
N MET A 211 -8.64 -41.30 22.59
CA MET A 211 -7.65 -41.86 23.50
C MET A 211 -7.57 -43.38 23.36
N ASP A 212 -6.55 -43.98 23.95
CA ASP A 212 -6.28 -45.41 23.84
C ASP A 212 -7.26 -46.24 24.66
N GLY A 213 -7.85 -47.25 24.01
CA GLY A 213 -8.87 -48.14 24.57
C GLY A 213 -8.52 -49.62 24.54
N GLY A 214 -7.29 -49.95 24.12
CA GLY A 214 -6.71 -51.29 24.06
C GLY A 214 -5.58 -51.34 23.04
N THR A 215 -4.39 -51.74 23.45
CA THR A 215 -3.19 -51.75 22.58
C THR A 215 -2.52 -53.11 22.60
N GLY A 216 -1.89 -53.50 21.50
CA GLY A 216 -1.13 -54.74 21.47
C GLY A 216 -0.17 -54.82 20.29
N ASP A 217 0.34 -56.02 20.08
CA ASP A 217 1.28 -56.32 19.01
C ASP A 217 0.58 -56.22 17.64
N GLY A 218 1.01 -55.25 16.83
CA GLY A 218 0.50 -54.95 15.49
C GLY A 218 -0.75 -54.08 15.40
N HIS A 219 -1.36 -53.64 16.50
CA HIS A 219 -2.66 -52.96 16.48
C HIS A 219 -2.92 -51.98 17.65
N LEU A 220 -3.83 -51.04 17.41
CA LEU A 220 -4.34 -50.07 18.40
C LEU A 220 -5.88 -49.96 18.28
N TYR A 221 -6.59 -50.01 19.42
CA TYR A 221 -8.00 -49.64 19.52
C TYR A 221 -8.11 -48.29 20.25
N LEU A 222 -8.77 -47.33 19.61
CA LEU A 222 -8.95 -45.98 20.13
C LEU A 222 -10.43 -45.76 20.45
N ASN A 223 -10.75 -45.45 21.71
CA ASN A 223 -12.12 -45.40 22.23
C ASN A 223 -12.41 -44.02 22.86
N GLY A 224 -13.62 -43.50 22.66
CA GLY A 224 -13.99 -42.16 23.11
C GLY A 224 -15.40 -41.73 22.69
N ARG A 225 -15.62 -40.41 22.64
CA ARG A 225 -16.87 -39.78 22.21
C ARG A 225 -16.54 -38.48 21.45
N VAL A 226 -17.24 -38.22 20.35
CA VAL A 226 -16.98 -37.03 19.50
C VAL A 226 -17.40 -35.71 20.17
N GLN A 227 -18.23 -35.77 21.21
CA GLN A 227 -18.67 -34.63 22.02
C GLN A 227 -17.60 -34.19 23.05
N THR A 228 -16.58 -35.00 23.29
CA THR A 228 -15.68 -34.84 24.45
C THR A 228 -14.24 -34.58 23.99
N PRO A 229 -13.75 -33.32 24.06
CA PRO A 229 -12.33 -33.00 23.91
C PRO A 229 -11.43 -33.90 24.76
N ASN A 230 -10.25 -34.22 24.24
CA ASN A 230 -9.27 -35.08 24.93
C ASN A 230 -7.87 -34.46 24.85
N GLU A 231 -6.84 -35.15 25.36
CA GLU A 231 -5.47 -34.61 25.43
C GLU A 231 -4.86 -34.31 24.05
N TYR A 232 -5.35 -34.94 22.99
CA TYR A 232 -4.97 -34.63 21.60
C TYR A 232 -5.77 -33.47 20.99
N GLY A 233 -6.83 -32.97 21.62
CA GLY A 233 -7.51 -31.74 21.20
C GLY A 233 -9.05 -31.74 21.17
N PRO A 234 -9.65 -30.63 20.71
CA PRO A 234 -11.08 -30.35 20.74
C PRO A 234 -11.87 -30.82 19.51
N LEU A 235 -11.24 -31.48 18.53
CA LEU A 235 -11.87 -31.98 17.30
C LEU A 235 -11.82 -33.53 17.21
N PRO A 236 -12.26 -34.28 18.24
CA PRO A 236 -12.21 -35.73 18.20
C PRO A 236 -13.15 -36.29 17.11
N ILE A 237 -12.61 -37.16 16.25
CA ILE A 237 -13.33 -37.73 15.10
C ILE A 237 -13.21 -39.26 15.08
N ALA A 238 -14.35 -39.95 14.91
CA ALA A 238 -14.39 -41.41 14.74
C ALA A 238 -14.55 -41.77 13.26
N GLY A 239 -13.88 -42.82 12.79
CA GLY A 239 -14.15 -43.36 11.45
C GLY A 239 -15.32 -44.35 11.43
N ALA A 240 -15.85 -44.67 10.25
CA ALA A 240 -16.71 -45.83 10.01
C ALA A 240 -16.48 -46.44 8.59
N GLN A 241 -17.45 -47.15 8.02
CA GLN A 241 -17.35 -47.83 6.72
C GLN A 241 -16.94 -46.91 5.55
N GLY A 242 -15.76 -47.16 4.99
CA GLY A 242 -15.16 -46.34 3.93
C GLY A 242 -14.04 -45.43 4.43
N ASP A 243 -13.93 -45.20 5.74
CA ASP A 243 -12.66 -44.77 6.35
C ASP A 243 -11.66 -45.93 6.49
N SER A 244 -12.06 -47.16 6.15
CA SER A 244 -11.14 -48.30 6.01
C SER A 244 -9.94 -47.93 5.14
N GLY A 245 -8.72 -48.17 5.61
CA GLY A 245 -7.48 -47.79 4.94
C GLY A 245 -7.09 -46.32 5.12
N SER A 246 -7.95 -45.47 5.69
CA SER A 246 -7.61 -44.08 6.00
C SER A 246 -6.50 -44.00 7.06
N PRO A 247 -5.57 -43.03 6.95
CA PRO A 247 -4.44 -42.92 7.84
C PRO A 247 -4.80 -42.33 9.21
N PHE A 248 -3.95 -42.65 10.18
CA PHE A 248 -3.75 -41.82 11.36
C PHE A 248 -2.26 -41.57 11.61
N PHE A 249 -1.95 -40.34 11.99
CA PHE A 249 -0.61 -39.80 12.12
C PHE A 249 -0.34 -39.48 13.58
N ILE A 250 0.93 -39.63 13.98
CA ILE A 250 1.40 -39.33 15.33
C ILE A 250 2.62 -38.41 15.24
N TYR A 251 2.74 -37.47 16.16
CA TYR A 251 3.89 -36.56 16.21
C TYR A 251 4.94 -37.11 17.17
N ASP A 252 6.13 -37.44 16.68
CA ASP A 252 7.28 -37.78 17.51
C ASP A 252 7.96 -36.48 17.97
N LYS A 253 7.81 -36.16 19.25
CA LYS A 253 8.36 -34.94 19.87
C LYS A 253 9.88 -34.97 20.02
N GLU A 254 10.50 -36.15 20.13
CA GLU A 254 11.96 -36.27 20.26
C GLU A 254 12.64 -35.96 18.92
N HIS A 255 12.02 -36.36 17.81
CA HIS A 255 12.52 -36.12 16.45
C HIS A 255 11.89 -34.91 15.75
N GLY A 256 10.89 -34.26 16.37
CA GLY A 256 10.24 -33.06 15.85
C GLY A 256 9.43 -33.26 14.57
N LYS A 257 8.95 -34.49 14.30
CA LYS A 257 8.33 -34.84 13.01
C LYS A 257 7.06 -35.68 13.14
N TRP A 258 6.24 -35.61 12.10
CA TRP A 258 5.06 -36.45 11.93
C TRP A 258 5.41 -37.78 11.28
N LEU A 259 4.84 -38.85 11.82
CA LEU A 259 4.94 -40.21 11.31
C LEU A 259 3.55 -40.76 11.04
N LEU A 260 3.42 -41.57 10.00
CA LEU A 260 2.24 -42.41 9.81
C LEU A 260 2.26 -43.56 10.82
N ASN A 261 1.31 -43.55 11.76
CA ASN A 261 1.24 -44.56 12.79
C ASN A 261 0.54 -45.85 12.30
N GLY A 262 -0.35 -45.72 11.32
CA GLY A 262 -1.02 -46.85 10.69
C GLY A 262 -2.28 -46.48 9.91
N VAL A 263 -3.12 -47.49 9.67
CA VAL A 263 -4.36 -47.36 8.89
C VAL A 263 -5.57 -47.93 9.63
N LEU A 264 -6.73 -47.30 9.48
CA LEU A 264 -7.99 -47.75 10.08
C LEU A 264 -8.45 -49.06 9.45
N ARG A 265 -8.83 -50.04 10.26
CA ARG A 265 -9.31 -51.35 9.81
C ARG A 265 -10.77 -51.61 10.17
N GLU A 266 -11.17 -51.32 11.40
CA GLU A 266 -12.51 -51.64 11.91
C GLU A 266 -13.00 -50.61 12.94
N GLY A 267 -14.22 -50.78 13.43
CA GLY A 267 -14.80 -49.90 14.45
C GLY A 267 -16.30 -50.09 14.58
N HIS A 268 -16.95 -49.19 15.31
CA HIS A 268 -18.39 -49.22 15.54
C HIS A 268 -19.12 -48.23 14.62
N PRO A 269 -19.64 -48.66 13.45
CA PRO A 269 -19.92 -47.76 12.32
C PRO A 269 -21.09 -46.78 12.52
N TYR A 270 -21.84 -46.89 13.61
CA TYR A 270 -22.94 -45.98 13.96
C TYR A 270 -22.84 -45.37 15.36
N ALA A 271 -22.06 -46.00 16.25
CA ALA A 271 -22.03 -45.61 17.66
C ALA A 271 -21.02 -44.49 17.93
N ALA A 272 -20.05 -44.25 17.03
CA ALA A 272 -18.98 -43.26 17.19
C ALA A 272 -18.16 -43.43 18.49
N VAL A 273 -18.07 -44.65 19.03
CA VAL A 273 -17.39 -44.94 20.32
C VAL A 273 -15.96 -45.44 20.20
N GLY A 274 -15.53 -45.90 19.03
CA GLY A 274 -14.14 -46.34 18.83
C GLY A 274 -13.85 -47.10 17.54
N ASN A 275 -12.55 -47.13 17.19
CA ASN A 275 -11.99 -47.70 15.96
C ASN A 275 -10.75 -48.54 16.26
N GLY A 276 -10.57 -49.63 15.50
CA GLY A 276 -9.38 -50.47 15.49
C GLY A 276 -8.50 -50.16 14.29
N TYR A 277 -7.20 -50.02 14.53
CA TYR A 277 -6.19 -49.63 13.56
C TYR A 277 -5.05 -50.66 13.49
N GLN A 278 -4.54 -50.87 12.28
CA GLN A 278 -3.34 -51.66 12.02
C GLN A 278 -2.13 -50.73 12.06
N ILE A 279 -1.12 -51.09 12.85
CA ILE A 279 0.14 -50.33 12.90
C ILE A 279 0.87 -50.47 11.56
N ALA A 280 1.51 -49.39 11.11
CA ALA A 280 2.31 -49.35 9.88
C ALA A 280 3.51 -50.32 9.99
N ARG A 281 3.86 -50.98 8.87
CA ARG A 281 4.81 -52.11 8.86
C ARG A 281 6.05 -51.76 8.03
N GLN A 282 7.01 -51.08 8.66
CA GLN A 282 8.23 -50.62 8.01
C GLN A 282 9.00 -51.76 7.31
N ASP A 283 9.28 -52.85 8.02
CA ASP A 283 10.01 -54.02 7.47
C ASP A 283 9.34 -54.58 6.20
N TYR A 284 8.01 -54.64 6.18
CA TYR A 284 7.26 -55.15 5.02
C TYR A 284 7.24 -54.17 3.83
N LEU A 285 7.34 -52.86 4.07
CA LEU A 285 7.57 -51.89 3.00
C LEU A 285 8.94 -52.10 2.37
N GLU A 286 9.98 -52.31 3.17
CA GLU A 286 11.35 -52.55 2.70
C GLU A 286 11.44 -53.83 1.85
N GLU A 287 10.79 -54.92 2.28
CA GLU A 287 10.66 -56.14 1.47
C GLU A 287 9.95 -55.90 0.13
N VAL A 288 8.85 -55.13 0.13
CA VAL A 288 8.11 -54.80 -1.10
C VAL A 288 8.96 -53.97 -2.07
N LEU A 289 9.72 -53.00 -1.56
CA LEU A 289 10.62 -52.18 -2.36
C LEU A 289 11.75 -52.99 -2.99
N GLU A 290 12.39 -53.90 -2.23
CA GLU A 290 13.45 -54.76 -2.76
C GLU A 290 12.90 -55.81 -3.76
N GLN A 291 11.68 -56.33 -3.56
CA GLN A 291 11.01 -57.18 -4.57
C GLN A 291 10.74 -56.48 -5.91
N ASP A 292 10.74 -55.15 -5.94
CA ASP A 292 10.60 -54.34 -7.15
C ASP A 292 11.93 -53.82 -7.71
N LEU A 293 13.06 -54.02 -7.03
CA LEU A 293 14.41 -53.69 -7.50
C LEU A 293 15.04 -54.90 -8.21
N ALA A 294 15.26 -54.81 -9.54
CA ALA A 294 15.88 -55.90 -10.29
C ALA A 294 17.41 -55.84 -10.35
N ALA A 295 18.02 -54.65 -10.19
CA ALA A 295 19.46 -54.48 -10.23
C ALA A 295 19.92 -53.32 -9.35
N ARG A 296 21.02 -53.53 -8.63
CA ARG A 296 21.72 -52.53 -7.82
C ARG A 296 23.20 -52.57 -8.17
N PHE A 297 23.72 -51.49 -8.74
CA PHE A 297 25.14 -51.35 -9.09
C PHE A 297 25.74 -50.14 -8.35
N PHE A 298 27.01 -50.27 -7.97
CA PHE A 298 27.81 -49.18 -7.39
C PHE A 298 29.26 -49.37 -7.84
N LEU A 299 29.84 -48.42 -8.57
CA LEU A 299 31.21 -48.48 -9.12
C LEU A 299 31.84 -47.07 -9.25
N ASN A 300 32.88 -46.94 -10.07
CA ASN A 300 33.53 -45.68 -10.43
C ASN A 300 33.80 -45.70 -11.95
N ASN A 301 33.35 -44.67 -12.67
CA ASN A 301 33.42 -44.50 -14.13
C ASN A 301 32.91 -45.71 -14.93
N ALA A 302 31.79 -46.30 -14.50
CA ALA A 302 31.22 -47.48 -15.13
C ALA A 302 30.35 -47.15 -16.35
N ASN A 303 30.49 -47.97 -17.40
CA ASN A 303 29.64 -47.94 -18.58
C ASN A 303 28.55 -49.01 -18.43
N TYR A 304 27.30 -48.62 -18.60
CA TYR A 304 26.11 -49.47 -18.55
C TYR A 304 25.43 -49.46 -19.91
N THR A 305 24.98 -50.61 -20.38
CA THR A 305 24.12 -50.71 -21.56
C THR A 305 22.78 -51.31 -21.16
N LEU A 306 21.70 -50.57 -21.34
CA LEU A 306 20.32 -50.98 -21.09
C LEU A 306 19.61 -51.23 -22.42
N LYS A 307 18.91 -52.36 -22.56
CA LYS A 307 18.11 -52.65 -23.75
C LYS A 307 16.95 -53.59 -23.53
N THR A 308 15.96 -53.47 -24.39
CA THR A 308 14.95 -54.49 -24.65
C THR A 308 15.59 -55.63 -25.44
N THR A 309 15.43 -56.87 -24.98
CA THR A 309 15.91 -58.08 -25.70
C THR A 309 14.78 -58.81 -26.42
N ARG A 310 13.58 -58.76 -25.84
CA ARG A 310 12.28 -59.22 -26.36
C ARG A 310 11.19 -58.60 -25.49
N ASP A 311 9.93 -58.74 -25.88
CA ASP A 311 8.80 -58.27 -25.05
C ASP A 311 8.89 -58.79 -23.61
N GLY A 312 8.58 -57.93 -22.64
CA GLY A 312 8.72 -58.18 -21.20
C GLY A 312 10.16 -58.25 -20.66
N ASN A 313 11.21 -58.38 -21.47
CA ASN A 313 12.55 -58.74 -20.98
C ASN A 313 13.64 -57.81 -21.51
N GLY A 314 14.35 -57.18 -20.59
CA GLY A 314 15.53 -56.37 -20.87
C GLY A 314 16.79 -56.95 -20.26
N THR A 315 17.92 -56.37 -20.63
CA THR A 315 19.19 -56.57 -19.93
C THR A 315 19.84 -55.24 -19.62
N ILE A 316 20.48 -55.17 -18.46
CA ILE A 316 21.45 -54.13 -18.13
C ILE A 316 22.84 -54.77 -18.01
N THR A 317 23.81 -54.25 -18.74
CA THR A 317 25.18 -54.79 -18.80
C THR A 317 26.20 -53.75 -18.36
N GLN A 318 26.90 -54.04 -17.27
CA GLN A 318 27.98 -53.22 -16.72
C GLN A 318 29.33 -53.62 -17.34
N ASN A 319 30.04 -52.63 -17.88
CA ASN A 319 31.36 -52.70 -18.53
C ASN A 319 31.51 -53.83 -19.57
N GLY A 320 30.42 -54.16 -20.28
CA GLY A 320 30.40 -55.25 -21.27
C GLY A 320 30.61 -56.66 -20.69
N ARG A 321 30.58 -56.82 -19.36
CA ARG A 321 30.95 -58.07 -18.67
C ARG A 321 29.87 -58.61 -17.74
N ARG A 322 29.32 -57.75 -16.87
CA ARG A 322 28.32 -58.16 -15.87
C ARG A 322 26.93 -57.80 -16.36
N THR A 323 26.26 -58.75 -16.99
CA THR A 323 24.88 -58.61 -17.45
C THR A 323 23.89 -59.13 -16.41
N GLN A 324 22.82 -58.37 -16.18
CA GLN A 324 21.68 -58.76 -15.37
C GLN A 324 20.40 -58.62 -16.21
N THR A 325 19.57 -59.67 -16.23
CA THR A 325 18.24 -59.64 -16.85
C THR A 325 17.29 -58.84 -15.96
N ILE A 326 16.49 -57.98 -16.56
CA ILE A 326 15.47 -57.18 -15.86
C ILE A 326 14.11 -57.37 -16.52
N GLY A 327 13.05 -57.31 -15.71
CA GLY A 327 11.69 -57.26 -16.21
C GLY A 327 11.35 -55.86 -16.75
N LEU A 328 10.71 -55.82 -17.91
CA LEU A 328 10.21 -54.63 -18.61
C LEU A 328 8.68 -54.70 -18.72
N TYR A 329 8.05 -53.73 -19.41
CA TYR A 329 6.65 -53.89 -19.82
C TYR A 329 6.49 -55.14 -20.70
N ASN A 330 5.43 -55.91 -20.44
CA ASN A 330 5.16 -57.17 -21.13
C ASN A 330 3.77 -57.14 -21.77
N SER A 331 3.72 -56.99 -23.10
CA SER A 331 2.47 -56.88 -23.86
C SER A 331 1.66 -58.18 -23.91
N ALA A 332 2.29 -59.33 -23.67
CA ALA A 332 1.61 -60.62 -23.57
C ALA A 332 0.87 -60.83 -22.24
N LEU A 333 1.08 -59.96 -21.24
CA LEU A 333 0.32 -59.95 -19.99
C LEU A 333 -0.86 -58.96 -20.06
N PRO A 334 -1.93 -59.17 -19.28
CA PRO A 334 -3.04 -58.20 -19.21
C PRO A 334 -2.59 -56.82 -18.71
N PHE A 335 -2.98 -55.77 -19.42
CA PHE A 335 -2.81 -54.38 -18.98
C PHE A 335 -3.78 -54.00 -17.84
N ASP A 336 -4.97 -54.59 -17.83
CA ASP A 336 -5.97 -54.50 -16.77
C ASP A 336 -6.46 -55.90 -16.41
N SER A 337 -6.27 -56.28 -15.15
CA SER A 337 -6.70 -57.58 -14.64
C SER A 337 -7.49 -57.42 -13.35
N ARG A 338 -8.64 -58.10 -13.24
CA ARG A 338 -9.59 -57.99 -12.12
C ARG A 338 -10.46 -59.24 -11.97
N GLY A 339 -10.69 -59.65 -10.72
CA GLY A 339 -11.59 -60.73 -10.30
C GLY A 339 -11.22 -62.12 -10.83
N GLY A 340 -11.99 -63.14 -10.40
CA GLY A 340 -12.01 -64.48 -10.99
C GLY A 340 -10.65 -65.15 -11.19
N ASN A 341 -9.84 -65.26 -10.12
CA ASN A 341 -8.47 -65.78 -10.12
C ASN A 341 -7.43 -64.93 -10.89
N ASN A 342 -7.83 -63.83 -11.53
CA ASN A 342 -6.94 -62.97 -12.34
C ASN A 342 -6.57 -61.65 -11.63
N GLY A 343 -7.30 -61.24 -10.59
CA GLY A 343 -6.94 -60.09 -9.74
C GLY A 343 -5.74 -60.38 -8.82
N ASP A 344 -5.15 -59.35 -8.21
CA ASP A 344 -4.08 -59.51 -7.21
C ASP A 344 -4.66 -59.89 -5.85
N GLU A 345 -5.36 -61.02 -5.80
CA GLU A 345 -6.22 -61.38 -4.68
C GLU A 345 -5.44 -61.59 -3.37
N SER A 346 -5.96 -61.01 -2.28
CA SER A 346 -5.59 -61.43 -0.93
C SER A 346 -6.00 -62.90 -0.70
N PRO A 347 -5.25 -63.68 0.09
CA PRO A 347 -5.71 -64.98 0.57
C PRO A 347 -7.03 -64.89 1.34
N THR A 348 -7.23 -63.79 2.08
CA THR A 348 -8.39 -63.57 2.96
C THR A 348 -9.48 -62.72 2.29
N TYR A 349 -9.10 -61.67 1.56
CA TYR A 349 -10.03 -60.66 1.05
C TYR A 349 -10.28 -60.79 -0.46
N LYS A 350 -11.39 -61.47 -0.80
CA LYS A 350 -11.84 -61.67 -2.18
C LYS A 350 -12.58 -60.46 -2.74
N GLY A 351 -12.55 -60.30 -4.05
CA GLY A 351 -13.14 -59.15 -4.75
C GLY A 351 -12.40 -58.81 -6.04
N PRO A 352 -12.67 -57.63 -6.64
CA PRO A 352 -12.08 -57.25 -7.93
C PRO A 352 -10.54 -57.22 -7.92
N ASN A 353 -9.90 -56.73 -6.85
CA ASN A 353 -8.44 -56.63 -6.69
C ASN A 353 -7.73 -56.22 -8.00
N PRO A 354 -8.09 -55.04 -8.58
CA PRO A 354 -7.57 -54.62 -9.88
C PRO A 354 -6.07 -54.35 -9.79
N TRP A 355 -5.35 -54.77 -10.83
CA TRP A 355 -3.90 -54.56 -10.98
C TRP A 355 -3.48 -54.65 -12.46
N SER A 356 -2.21 -54.39 -12.74
CA SER A 356 -1.65 -54.41 -14.09
C SER A 356 -0.42 -55.32 -14.17
N PRO A 357 -0.58 -56.63 -14.42
CA PRO A 357 0.54 -57.55 -14.57
C PRO A 357 1.53 -57.10 -15.66
N ALA A 358 1.04 -56.53 -16.77
CA ALA A 358 1.89 -56.01 -17.85
C ALA A 358 2.84 -54.88 -17.40
N LEU A 359 2.36 -53.92 -16.60
CA LEU A 359 3.18 -52.83 -16.06
C LEU A 359 4.06 -53.29 -14.90
N HIS A 360 3.53 -54.11 -13.99
CA HIS A 360 4.26 -54.58 -12.81
C HIS A 360 5.42 -55.54 -13.13
N HIS A 361 5.40 -56.21 -14.29
CA HIS A 361 6.54 -56.97 -14.78
C HIS A 361 7.81 -56.09 -14.90
N GLY A 362 7.62 -54.80 -15.14
CA GLY A 362 8.65 -53.76 -15.08
C GLY A 362 9.26 -53.59 -13.68
N LYS A 363 10.59 -53.62 -13.60
CA LYS A 363 11.33 -53.52 -12.33
C LYS A 363 12.27 -52.31 -12.29
N ASN A 364 12.46 -51.77 -11.10
CA ASN A 364 13.34 -50.64 -10.83
C ASN A 364 14.81 -51.06 -10.99
N ILE A 365 15.68 -50.10 -11.30
CA ILE A 365 17.13 -50.26 -11.24
C ILE A 365 17.76 -49.11 -10.45
N TYR A 366 18.83 -49.42 -9.70
CA TYR A 366 19.63 -48.45 -8.95
C TYR A 366 21.06 -48.45 -9.49
N LEU A 367 21.55 -47.25 -9.84
CA LEU A 367 22.85 -47.02 -10.46
C LEU A 367 23.63 -45.98 -9.64
N GLY A 368 24.61 -46.46 -8.89
CA GLY A 368 25.59 -45.63 -8.20
C GLY A 368 26.92 -45.55 -8.94
N ASP A 369 27.53 -44.36 -9.00
CA ASP A 369 28.89 -44.17 -9.49
C ASP A 369 29.63 -43.07 -8.71
N MET A 370 30.87 -43.35 -8.26
CA MET A 370 31.72 -42.38 -7.53
C MET A 370 32.52 -41.44 -8.45
N GLY A 371 32.44 -41.64 -9.76
CA GLY A 371 33.02 -40.77 -10.78
C GLY A 371 31.89 -40.21 -11.65
N LYS A 372 31.98 -40.44 -12.97
CA LYS A 372 30.87 -40.18 -13.89
C LYS A 372 30.51 -41.44 -14.67
N GLY A 373 29.39 -42.07 -14.32
CA GLY A 373 28.84 -43.20 -15.03
C GLY A 373 28.33 -42.84 -16.43
N THR A 374 28.16 -43.83 -17.30
CA THR A 374 27.46 -43.66 -18.58
C THR A 374 26.42 -44.76 -18.75
N LEU A 375 25.19 -44.43 -19.13
CA LEU A 375 24.12 -45.37 -19.43
C LEU A 375 23.69 -45.23 -20.90
N THR A 376 24.08 -46.19 -21.74
CA THR A 376 23.63 -46.26 -23.13
C THR A 376 22.32 -47.04 -23.22
N VAL A 377 21.27 -46.42 -23.75
CA VAL A 377 20.00 -47.06 -24.09
C VAL A 377 20.09 -47.56 -25.54
N GLU A 378 20.26 -48.88 -25.74
CA GLU A 378 20.62 -49.48 -27.04
C GLU A 378 19.46 -49.51 -28.04
N ASN A 379 18.22 -49.53 -27.55
CA ASN A 379 16.98 -49.52 -28.33
C ASN A 379 15.82 -49.02 -27.43
N THR A 380 14.63 -48.80 -27.99
CA THR A 380 13.48 -48.32 -27.20
C THR A 380 13.17 -49.25 -26.02
N VAL A 381 13.05 -48.67 -24.83
CA VAL A 381 12.77 -49.37 -23.57
C VAL A 381 11.48 -48.84 -22.96
N ASN A 382 10.48 -49.71 -22.85
CA ASN A 382 9.35 -49.50 -21.96
C ASN A 382 9.56 -50.35 -20.70
N GLN A 383 10.00 -49.71 -19.62
CA GLN A 383 10.29 -50.32 -18.33
C GLN A 383 9.03 -50.54 -17.47
N GLY A 384 7.83 -50.27 -18.00
CA GLY A 384 6.55 -50.44 -17.29
C GLY A 384 6.50 -49.57 -16.03
N ALA A 385 6.20 -50.18 -14.88
CA ALA A 385 6.26 -49.53 -13.58
C ALA A 385 7.69 -49.47 -12.99
N GLY A 386 8.72 -49.91 -13.71
CA GLY A 386 10.11 -49.78 -13.28
C GLY A 386 10.64 -48.36 -13.49
N GLY A 387 11.26 -47.79 -12.47
CA GLY A 387 11.99 -46.52 -12.55
C GLY A 387 13.51 -46.68 -12.49
N ILE A 388 14.23 -45.56 -12.60
CA ILE A 388 15.69 -45.50 -12.45
C ILE A 388 16.05 -44.58 -11.29
N TYR A 389 16.90 -45.07 -10.40
CA TYR A 389 17.51 -44.31 -9.32
C TYR A 389 18.99 -44.11 -9.62
N PHE A 390 19.45 -42.86 -9.61
CA PHE A 390 20.84 -42.48 -9.83
C PHE A 390 21.45 -41.89 -8.56
N GLU A 391 22.66 -42.33 -8.23
CA GLU A 391 23.51 -41.80 -7.15
C GLU A 391 24.90 -41.50 -7.72
N GLY A 392 25.35 -40.25 -7.63
CA GLY A 392 26.50 -39.73 -8.36
C GLY A 392 26.18 -39.36 -9.82
N ASP A 393 27.20 -38.87 -10.53
CA ASP A 393 27.01 -38.29 -11.87
C ASP A 393 26.86 -39.34 -12.97
N PHE A 394 25.94 -39.11 -13.92
CA PHE A 394 25.72 -39.98 -15.07
C PHE A 394 25.52 -39.22 -16.37
N ALA A 395 25.91 -39.83 -17.49
CA ALA A 395 25.47 -39.45 -18.82
C ALA A 395 24.61 -40.57 -19.44
N VAL A 396 23.33 -40.29 -19.67
CA VAL A 396 22.35 -41.22 -20.26
C VAL A 396 22.16 -40.89 -21.73
N LYS A 397 22.56 -41.81 -22.60
CA LYS A 397 22.68 -41.59 -24.06
C LYS A 397 21.87 -42.61 -24.85
N PRO A 398 21.14 -42.21 -25.89
CA PRO A 398 20.57 -43.16 -26.83
C PRO A 398 21.65 -43.72 -27.78
N SER A 399 21.41 -44.88 -28.37
CA SER A 399 22.21 -45.39 -29.51
C SER A 399 21.89 -44.68 -30.84
N ASP A 400 20.65 -44.18 -30.98
CA ASP A 400 20.14 -43.42 -32.12
C ASP A 400 19.06 -42.43 -31.63
N ASN A 401 18.91 -41.27 -32.27
CA ASN A 401 18.00 -40.21 -31.81
C ASN A 401 16.52 -40.62 -31.72
N ASN A 402 16.09 -41.71 -32.37
CA ASN A 402 14.71 -42.23 -32.28
C ASN A 402 14.47 -43.13 -31.05
N VAL A 403 15.52 -43.47 -30.29
CA VAL A 403 15.41 -44.31 -29.09
C VAL A 403 14.71 -43.55 -27.97
N THR A 404 13.64 -44.14 -27.45
CA THR A 404 12.86 -43.61 -26.33
C THR A 404 12.99 -44.49 -25.08
N TRP A 405 12.89 -43.86 -23.91
CA TRP A 405 12.71 -44.53 -22.64
C TRP A 405 11.37 -44.14 -22.00
N GLN A 406 10.66 -45.13 -21.48
CA GLN A 406 9.45 -44.97 -20.70
C GLN A 406 9.56 -45.82 -19.43
N GLY A 407 9.15 -45.29 -18.28
CA GLY A 407 9.12 -46.03 -17.02
C GLY A 407 8.40 -45.23 -15.94
N ALA A 408 8.50 -45.68 -14.68
CA ALA A 408 7.84 -45.01 -13.56
C ALA A 408 8.36 -43.59 -13.32
N GLY A 409 9.66 -43.38 -13.48
CA GLY A 409 10.29 -42.08 -13.34
C GLY A 409 11.80 -42.19 -13.12
N VAL A 410 12.42 -41.03 -12.92
CA VAL A 410 13.85 -40.88 -12.64
C VAL A 410 14.02 -40.17 -11.30
N SER A 411 14.79 -40.78 -10.41
CA SER A 411 15.22 -40.19 -9.14
C SER A 411 16.72 -39.90 -9.21
N VAL A 412 17.15 -38.74 -8.71
CA VAL A 412 18.54 -38.27 -8.73
C VAL A 412 18.96 -37.86 -7.32
N GLY A 413 20.00 -38.48 -6.78
CA GLY A 413 20.59 -38.18 -5.47
C GLY A 413 21.04 -36.72 -5.30
N GLU A 414 21.13 -36.24 -4.07
CA GLU A 414 21.24 -34.80 -3.76
C GLU A 414 22.40 -34.08 -4.43
N GLU A 415 23.60 -34.67 -4.39
CA GLU A 415 24.82 -34.10 -4.99
C GLU A 415 25.06 -34.58 -6.44
N SER A 416 24.04 -35.17 -7.09
CA SER A 416 24.19 -35.89 -8.37
C SER A 416 23.66 -35.10 -9.57
N THR A 417 24.34 -35.19 -10.71
CA THR A 417 23.88 -34.65 -12.00
C THR A 417 23.77 -35.75 -13.07
N VAL A 418 22.58 -35.88 -13.64
CA VAL A 418 22.29 -36.80 -14.74
C VAL A 418 22.07 -36.03 -16.04
N GLU A 419 23.01 -36.14 -16.98
CA GLU A 419 22.83 -35.67 -18.36
C GLU A 419 21.90 -36.64 -19.09
N TRP A 420 20.76 -36.18 -19.58
CA TRP A 420 19.69 -37.00 -20.12
C TRP A 420 19.41 -36.66 -21.58
N GLN A 421 19.85 -37.54 -22.48
CA GLN A 421 19.78 -37.34 -23.93
C GLN A 421 18.69 -38.17 -24.62
N VAL A 422 17.89 -38.91 -23.86
CA VAL A 422 16.91 -39.89 -24.37
C VAL A 422 15.50 -39.28 -24.36
N HIS A 423 14.73 -39.46 -25.43
CA HIS A 423 13.34 -38.97 -25.48
C HIS A 423 12.39 -39.88 -24.70
N ASN A 424 11.18 -39.40 -24.40
CA ASN A 424 10.08 -40.25 -23.92
C ASN A 424 8.89 -40.22 -24.92
N PRO A 425 8.07 -41.29 -24.99
CA PRO A 425 7.03 -41.39 -26.01
C PRO A 425 5.96 -40.30 -25.93
N GLU A 426 5.30 -39.99 -27.05
CA GLU A 426 4.12 -39.12 -27.02
C GLU A 426 3.02 -39.70 -26.12
N GLY A 427 2.44 -38.85 -25.27
CA GLY A 427 1.44 -39.26 -24.27
C GLY A 427 2.04 -39.85 -22.98
N ASP A 428 3.36 -40.03 -22.89
CA ASP A 428 4.03 -40.34 -21.63
C ASP A 428 4.39 -39.07 -20.85
N ARG A 429 4.21 -39.12 -19.52
CA ARG A 429 4.68 -38.10 -18.57
C ARG A 429 5.89 -38.65 -17.81
N LEU A 430 7.10 -38.14 -18.10
CA LEU A 430 8.30 -38.41 -17.32
C LEU A 430 8.13 -37.82 -15.92
N SER A 431 8.38 -38.59 -14.87
CA SER A 431 8.34 -38.10 -13.48
C SER A 431 9.76 -37.94 -12.94
N LYS A 432 10.16 -36.72 -12.55
CA LYS A 432 11.45 -36.42 -11.92
C LYS A 432 11.28 -36.15 -10.43
N ILE A 433 12.02 -36.89 -9.62
CA ILE A 433 12.13 -36.74 -8.16
C ILE A 433 13.61 -36.79 -7.72
N GLY A 434 13.87 -36.86 -6.41
CA GLY A 434 15.21 -36.72 -5.84
C GLY A 434 15.74 -35.27 -5.90
N LEU A 435 16.68 -34.94 -5.02
CA LEU A 435 17.14 -33.56 -4.80
C LEU A 435 18.11 -33.06 -5.88
N GLY A 436 18.82 -33.95 -6.58
CA GLY A 436 19.81 -33.57 -7.58
C GLY A 436 19.25 -33.16 -8.95
N THR A 437 20.16 -33.01 -9.89
CA THR A 437 19.95 -32.34 -11.18
C THR A 437 19.71 -33.33 -12.32
N LEU A 438 18.67 -33.09 -13.12
CA LEU A 438 18.48 -33.71 -14.43
C LEU A 438 18.74 -32.66 -15.53
N LEU A 439 19.87 -32.76 -16.22
CA LEU A 439 20.22 -31.90 -17.36
C LEU A 439 19.71 -32.55 -18.64
N VAL A 440 18.57 -32.07 -19.16
CA VAL A 440 17.96 -32.63 -20.38
C VAL A 440 18.62 -31.99 -21.59
N ASN A 441 19.47 -32.76 -22.27
CA ASN A 441 20.33 -32.29 -23.38
C ASN A 441 20.34 -33.23 -24.60
N GLY A 442 19.19 -33.82 -24.91
CA GLY A 442 18.97 -34.62 -26.12
C GLY A 442 18.93 -33.77 -27.40
N LYS A 443 18.65 -34.41 -28.54
CA LYS A 443 18.55 -33.75 -29.85
C LYS A 443 17.16 -33.86 -30.45
N GLY A 444 16.68 -32.80 -31.11
CA GLY A 444 15.41 -32.83 -31.85
C GLY A 444 14.20 -32.54 -30.97
N LYS A 445 13.02 -32.92 -31.47
CA LYS A 445 11.73 -32.76 -30.77
C LYS A 445 11.37 -33.98 -29.94
N ASN A 446 11.47 -33.89 -28.63
CA ASN A 446 10.85 -34.85 -27.72
C ASN A 446 9.33 -34.59 -27.65
N LEU A 447 8.52 -35.64 -27.83
CA LEU A 447 7.05 -35.55 -27.87
C LEU A 447 6.35 -35.89 -26.54
N GLY A 448 7.09 -36.45 -25.57
CA GLY A 448 6.58 -36.68 -24.22
C GLY A 448 6.46 -35.40 -23.39
N SER A 449 5.80 -35.51 -22.23
CA SER A 449 5.72 -34.46 -21.22
C SER A 449 6.56 -34.78 -19.97
N LEU A 450 6.72 -33.80 -19.10
CA LEU A 450 7.49 -33.88 -17.86
C LEU A 450 6.65 -33.40 -16.66
N SER A 451 6.80 -34.06 -15.52
CA SER A 451 6.40 -33.55 -14.21
C SER A 451 7.62 -33.56 -13.28
N VAL A 452 7.93 -32.39 -12.71
CA VAL A 452 9.06 -32.19 -11.81
C VAL A 452 8.55 -32.01 -10.40
N GLY A 453 8.81 -33.00 -9.56
CA GLY A 453 8.41 -33.04 -8.16
C GLY A 453 9.51 -32.70 -7.17
N ASN A 454 10.79 -32.81 -7.53
CA ASN A 454 11.90 -32.43 -6.65
C ASN A 454 13.21 -32.16 -7.41
N GLY A 455 14.09 -31.38 -6.77
CA GLY A 455 15.42 -31.04 -7.27
C GLY A 455 15.40 -30.08 -8.46
N LEU A 456 16.49 -30.08 -9.22
CA LEU A 456 16.67 -29.25 -10.41
C LEU A 456 16.42 -30.05 -11.70
N VAL A 457 15.77 -29.43 -12.67
CA VAL A 457 15.80 -29.82 -14.09
C VAL A 457 16.34 -28.66 -14.89
N VAL A 458 17.36 -28.89 -15.72
CA VAL A 458 17.86 -27.91 -16.69
C VAL A 458 17.41 -28.35 -18.07
N LEU A 459 16.66 -27.50 -18.77
CA LEU A 459 16.20 -27.75 -20.13
C LEU A 459 17.19 -27.14 -21.12
N ASP A 460 17.98 -27.99 -21.76
CA ASP A 460 19.04 -27.64 -22.72
C ASP A 460 19.04 -28.59 -23.93
N GLN A 461 17.85 -28.89 -24.45
CA GLN A 461 17.69 -29.69 -25.65
C GLN A 461 18.39 -29.00 -26.82
N GLN A 462 19.09 -29.78 -27.62
CA GLN A 462 19.81 -29.34 -28.81
C GLN A 462 18.96 -29.56 -30.07
N SER A 463 19.21 -28.77 -31.11
CA SER A 463 18.55 -28.99 -32.40
C SER A 463 19.03 -30.30 -33.06
N ASP A 464 18.14 -30.95 -33.78
CA ASP A 464 18.52 -32.00 -34.73
C ASP A 464 19.05 -31.41 -36.06
N GLU A 465 19.41 -32.31 -36.98
CA GLU A 465 19.93 -31.98 -38.31
C GLU A 465 18.91 -31.23 -39.20
N SER A 466 17.63 -31.28 -38.86
CA SER A 466 16.54 -30.52 -39.50
C SER A 466 16.18 -29.23 -38.75
N GLY A 467 17.03 -28.82 -37.80
CA GLY A 467 16.84 -27.62 -36.97
C GLY A 467 15.69 -27.72 -35.97
N GLN A 468 15.05 -28.88 -35.81
CA GLN A 468 13.94 -29.04 -34.87
C GLN A 468 14.46 -29.17 -33.45
N LYS A 469 13.77 -28.58 -32.49
CA LYS A 469 14.13 -28.58 -31.06
C LYS A 469 12.88 -28.46 -30.21
N GLN A 470 12.79 -29.29 -29.17
CA GLN A 470 11.80 -29.22 -28.08
C GLN A 470 12.22 -30.20 -26.99
N ALA A 471 12.41 -29.73 -25.75
CA ALA A 471 12.77 -30.57 -24.60
C ALA A 471 11.61 -31.46 -24.15
N PHE A 472 10.39 -30.90 -24.09
CA PHE A 472 9.14 -31.60 -23.80
C PHE A 472 7.96 -30.87 -24.45
N LYS A 473 6.89 -31.62 -24.72
CA LYS A 473 5.62 -31.07 -25.23
C LYS A 473 4.88 -30.22 -24.18
N GLU A 474 5.06 -30.56 -22.91
CA GLU A 474 4.42 -29.94 -21.73
C GLU A 474 5.31 -30.17 -20.50
N VAL A 475 5.38 -29.19 -19.59
CA VAL A 475 6.16 -29.28 -18.35
C VAL A 475 5.32 -28.84 -17.14
N GLY A 476 5.11 -29.77 -16.23
CA GLY A 476 4.50 -29.54 -14.92
C GLY A 476 5.54 -29.33 -13.83
N ILE A 477 5.36 -28.27 -13.03
CA ILE A 477 6.16 -27.96 -11.85
C ILE A 477 5.25 -28.10 -10.63
N VAL A 478 5.57 -29.02 -9.72
CA VAL A 478 4.68 -29.41 -8.61
C VAL A 478 5.42 -29.62 -7.28
N SER A 479 4.66 -29.65 -6.18
CA SER A 479 5.04 -29.79 -4.76
C SER A 479 5.75 -28.61 -4.10
N GLY A 480 6.21 -27.62 -4.86
CA GLY A 480 6.97 -26.46 -4.34
C GLY A 480 8.47 -26.72 -4.12
N ARG A 481 8.91 -27.98 -4.22
CA ARG A 481 10.31 -28.39 -4.03
C ARG A 481 11.17 -28.24 -5.30
N ALA A 482 10.54 -28.31 -6.48
CA ALA A 482 11.22 -28.35 -7.76
C ALA A 482 11.68 -26.97 -8.26
N THR A 483 12.78 -26.97 -9.04
CA THR A 483 13.17 -25.86 -9.93
C THR A 483 13.36 -26.39 -11.36
N VAL A 484 12.83 -25.68 -12.34
CA VAL A 484 13.09 -25.90 -13.77
C VAL A 484 13.81 -24.68 -14.33
N GLN A 485 15.02 -24.87 -14.84
CA GLN A 485 15.84 -23.83 -15.46
C GLN A 485 15.79 -23.94 -16.98
N LEU A 486 15.69 -22.80 -17.67
CA LEU A 486 15.78 -22.73 -19.13
C LEU A 486 17.20 -22.31 -19.57
N ASN A 487 17.88 -23.11 -20.39
CA ASN A 487 19.11 -22.65 -21.06
C ASN A 487 18.83 -21.88 -22.36
N SER A 488 17.60 -21.96 -22.89
CA SER A 488 17.12 -21.10 -23.98
C SER A 488 15.59 -20.95 -23.96
N ALA A 489 15.05 -19.90 -24.61
CA ALA A 489 13.61 -19.62 -24.62
C ALA A 489 12.76 -20.61 -25.46
N ASP A 490 13.37 -21.36 -26.38
CA ASP A 490 12.76 -22.28 -27.34
C ASP A 490 12.71 -23.75 -26.86
N GLN A 491 12.91 -24.00 -25.56
CA GLN A 491 12.92 -25.35 -24.98
C GLN A 491 11.51 -25.98 -24.92
N VAL A 492 10.48 -25.18 -24.60
CA VAL A 492 9.08 -25.59 -24.41
C VAL A 492 8.20 -24.39 -24.78
N ASP A 493 7.01 -24.61 -25.34
CA ASP A 493 6.00 -23.53 -25.46
C ASP A 493 5.63 -23.02 -24.05
N PRO A 494 5.82 -21.73 -23.72
CA PRO A 494 5.49 -21.20 -22.39
C PRO A 494 4.04 -21.46 -21.97
N ASN A 495 3.11 -21.54 -22.93
CA ASN A 495 1.69 -21.80 -22.66
C ASN A 495 1.44 -23.28 -22.27
N ASN A 496 2.40 -24.18 -22.48
CA ASN A 496 2.38 -25.58 -22.03
C ASN A 496 3.24 -25.81 -20.77
N ILE A 497 3.64 -24.75 -20.08
CA ILE A 497 4.22 -24.83 -18.73
C ILE A 497 3.08 -24.61 -17.72
N TYR A 498 2.97 -25.49 -16.71
CA TYR A 498 2.01 -25.35 -15.64
C TYR A 498 2.61 -25.51 -14.25
N PHE A 499 2.09 -24.73 -13.31
CA PHE A 499 2.34 -24.88 -11.88
C PHE A 499 1.15 -25.58 -11.24
N GLY A 500 1.28 -26.88 -11.02
CA GLY A 500 0.25 -27.69 -10.38
C GLY A 500 0.19 -27.45 -8.87
N PHE A 501 -0.25 -28.45 -8.11
CA PHE A 501 -0.30 -28.36 -6.65
C PHE A 501 1.03 -27.94 -6.04
N ARG A 502 1.02 -26.85 -5.26
CA ARG A 502 2.17 -26.17 -4.63
C ARG A 502 3.26 -25.67 -5.58
N GLY A 503 3.06 -25.73 -6.90
CA GLY A 503 3.97 -25.18 -7.90
C GLY A 503 5.44 -25.55 -7.69
N GLY A 504 6.31 -24.53 -7.67
CA GLY A 504 7.77 -24.61 -7.67
C GLY A 504 8.34 -23.44 -8.47
N ARG A 505 9.63 -23.49 -8.81
CA ARG A 505 10.32 -22.41 -9.54
C ARG A 505 10.47 -22.72 -11.03
N LEU A 506 10.12 -21.77 -11.88
CA LEU A 506 10.63 -21.65 -13.25
C LEU A 506 11.70 -20.55 -13.25
N ASP A 507 12.94 -20.94 -13.45
CA ASP A 507 14.07 -20.04 -13.60
C ASP A 507 14.31 -19.73 -15.08
N LEU A 508 14.08 -18.47 -15.44
CA LEU A 508 14.25 -18.00 -16.80
C LEU A 508 15.73 -17.87 -17.20
N ASN A 509 16.64 -17.75 -16.23
CA ASN A 509 18.10 -17.74 -16.44
C ASN A 509 18.54 -16.82 -17.61
N GLY A 510 18.08 -15.56 -17.59
CA GLY A 510 18.37 -14.56 -18.62
C GLY A 510 17.55 -14.66 -19.92
N ASN A 511 16.68 -15.66 -20.06
CA ASN A 511 15.74 -15.77 -21.18
C ASN A 511 14.50 -14.90 -20.97
N SER A 512 13.76 -14.65 -22.06
CA SER A 512 12.48 -13.92 -22.02
C SER A 512 11.36 -14.78 -22.59
N LEU A 513 10.20 -14.77 -21.94
CA LEU A 513 9.05 -15.64 -22.27
C LEU A 513 7.76 -14.84 -22.46
N THR A 514 6.91 -15.29 -23.39
CA THR A 514 5.60 -14.69 -23.65
C THR A 514 4.50 -15.70 -23.36
N PHE A 515 3.56 -15.34 -22.48
CA PHE A 515 2.40 -16.15 -22.10
C PHE A 515 1.11 -15.43 -22.49
N LYS A 516 0.11 -16.19 -22.98
CA LYS A 516 -1.28 -15.70 -23.00
C LYS A 516 -1.82 -15.61 -21.58
N ARG A 517 -1.61 -16.69 -20.81
CA ARG A 517 -1.84 -16.81 -19.37
C ARG A 517 -0.78 -17.75 -18.81
N ILE A 518 -0.41 -17.59 -17.55
CA ILE A 518 0.36 -18.60 -16.83
C ILE A 518 -0.64 -19.64 -16.32
N GLN A 519 -0.39 -20.94 -16.54
CA GLN A 519 -1.19 -21.99 -15.92
C GLN A 519 -0.71 -22.18 -14.48
N ASN A 520 -1.55 -21.88 -13.48
CA ASN A 520 -1.15 -22.02 -12.07
C ASN A 520 -2.33 -22.40 -11.16
N THR A 521 -2.04 -23.24 -10.16
CA THR A 521 -3.01 -23.68 -9.15
C THR A 521 -3.07 -22.73 -7.96
N ASP A 522 -1.91 -22.40 -7.38
CA ASP A 522 -1.82 -21.73 -6.08
C ASP A 522 -0.58 -20.80 -5.99
N GLU A 523 -0.21 -20.39 -4.77
CA GLU A 523 0.87 -19.44 -4.49
C GLU A 523 2.28 -20.05 -4.37
N GLY A 524 2.40 -21.35 -4.62
CA GLY A 524 3.69 -22.03 -4.74
C GLY A 524 4.32 -21.87 -6.14
N ALA A 525 3.57 -21.39 -7.12
CA ALA A 525 4.10 -21.01 -8.43
C ALA A 525 5.06 -19.82 -8.31
N MET A 526 6.29 -19.94 -8.83
CA MET A 526 7.29 -18.87 -8.83
C MET A 526 7.96 -18.77 -10.19
N LEU A 527 8.02 -17.58 -10.77
CA LEU A 527 8.85 -17.28 -11.94
C LEU A 527 10.00 -16.38 -11.48
N VAL A 528 11.22 -16.84 -11.69
CA VAL A 528 12.45 -16.24 -11.15
C VAL A 528 13.50 -16.05 -12.25
N ASN A 529 14.54 -15.28 -11.98
CA ASN A 529 15.74 -15.24 -12.80
C ASN A 529 16.95 -15.31 -11.87
N HIS A 530 17.67 -16.43 -11.86
CA HIS A 530 18.90 -16.56 -11.08
C HIS A 530 20.16 -16.12 -11.83
N ASN A 531 20.04 -15.72 -13.10
CA ASN A 531 21.16 -15.21 -13.88
C ASN A 531 21.51 -13.77 -13.46
N ALA A 532 22.57 -13.62 -12.66
CA ALA A 532 23.00 -12.33 -12.13
C ALA A 532 23.52 -11.33 -13.19
N THR A 533 23.80 -11.77 -14.42
CA THR A 533 24.41 -10.93 -15.48
C THR A 533 23.45 -10.57 -16.60
N GLN A 534 22.39 -11.35 -16.81
CA GLN A 534 21.43 -11.16 -17.89
C GLN A 534 20.00 -11.00 -17.36
N ALA A 535 19.32 -9.93 -17.79
CA ALA A 535 17.94 -9.67 -17.43
C ALA A 535 16.96 -10.59 -18.17
N SER A 536 15.83 -10.91 -17.53
CA SER A 536 14.72 -11.66 -18.09
C SER A 536 13.45 -10.81 -18.19
N GLU A 537 12.68 -10.99 -19.25
CA GLU A 537 11.35 -10.38 -19.44
C GLU A 537 10.26 -11.46 -19.43
N ILE A 538 9.19 -11.23 -18.66
CA ILE A 538 7.95 -12.02 -18.74
C ILE A 538 6.89 -11.14 -19.39
N ILE A 539 6.36 -11.55 -20.55
CA ILE A 539 5.35 -10.80 -21.30
C ILE A 539 4.00 -11.52 -21.18
N ILE A 540 2.98 -10.85 -20.63
CA ILE A 540 1.62 -11.38 -20.46
C ILE A 540 0.70 -10.67 -21.45
N THR A 541 0.10 -11.42 -22.39
CA THR A 541 -0.70 -10.86 -23.50
C THR A 541 -2.21 -11.05 -23.34
N GLY A 542 -2.67 -11.91 -22.44
CA GLY A 542 -4.05 -12.41 -22.49
C GLY A 542 -4.35 -13.04 -23.85
N SER A 543 -5.63 -13.01 -24.22
CA SER A 543 -6.10 -13.33 -25.57
C SER A 543 -6.76 -12.11 -26.23
N ASP A 544 -6.83 -12.13 -27.55
CA ASP A 544 -7.58 -11.20 -28.40
C ASP A 544 -9.09 -11.47 -28.33
N ILE A 545 -9.47 -12.74 -28.39
CA ILE A 545 -10.85 -13.23 -28.23
C ILE A 545 -11.17 -13.61 -26.78
N THR A 546 -12.43 -13.49 -26.39
CA THR A 546 -12.96 -13.87 -25.07
C THR A 546 -13.90 -15.07 -25.15
N ASN A 547 -13.70 -16.12 -24.35
CA ASN A 547 -14.62 -17.25 -24.23
C ASN A 547 -15.54 -17.13 -22.98
N ASN A 548 -16.79 -17.58 -23.13
CA ASN A 548 -17.77 -17.61 -22.03
C ASN A 548 -18.14 -19.04 -21.58
N GLN A 549 -17.45 -20.06 -22.09
CA GLN A 549 -17.65 -21.44 -21.68
C GLN A 549 -17.11 -21.67 -20.26
N GLY A 550 -17.86 -22.36 -19.41
CA GLY A 550 -17.43 -22.71 -18.05
C GLY A 550 -16.47 -23.91 -18.06
N GLY A 551 -15.46 -23.88 -17.19
CA GLY A 551 -14.46 -24.95 -17.06
C GLY A 551 -13.27 -24.89 -18.03
N ASP A 552 -13.40 -24.17 -19.15
CA ASP A 552 -12.27 -23.82 -20.03
C ASP A 552 -11.66 -22.48 -19.56
N LEU A 553 -10.37 -22.48 -19.19
CA LEU A 553 -9.63 -21.28 -18.77
C LEU A 553 -8.82 -20.62 -19.91
N THR A 554 -8.80 -21.20 -21.11
CA THR A 554 -8.21 -20.52 -22.28
C THR A 554 -9.03 -19.28 -22.60
N ASN A 555 -8.42 -18.25 -23.19
CA ASN A 555 -9.12 -17.09 -23.76
C ASN A 555 -10.13 -16.39 -22.81
N LYS A 556 -9.89 -16.37 -21.49
CA LYS A 556 -10.71 -15.58 -20.55
C LYS A 556 -10.33 -14.10 -20.63
N ARG A 557 -11.34 -13.22 -20.48
CA ARG A 557 -11.12 -11.78 -20.22
C ARG A 557 -10.36 -11.60 -18.90
N ASP A 558 -10.81 -12.30 -17.86
CA ASP A 558 -10.22 -12.25 -16.52
C ASP A 558 -9.24 -13.41 -16.36
N ILE A 559 -7.94 -13.11 -16.46
CA ILE A 559 -6.84 -14.03 -16.14
C ILE A 559 -6.24 -13.68 -14.79
N ALA A 560 -5.64 -14.67 -14.12
CA ALA A 560 -5.04 -14.50 -12.81
C ALA A 560 -3.74 -15.28 -12.66
N PHE A 561 -2.87 -14.77 -11.80
CA PHE A 561 -1.68 -15.45 -11.30
C PHE A 561 -1.65 -15.34 -9.77
N ASN A 562 -1.66 -16.49 -9.10
CA ASN A 562 -1.70 -16.59 -7.63
C ASN A 562 -0.28 -16.75 -7.06
N GLY A 563 0.71 -16.93 -7.92
CA GLY A 563 2.11 -17.14 -7.58
C GLY A 563 2.92 -15.85 -7.40
N TRP A 564 4.24 -16.00 -7.53
CA TRP A 564 5.21 -14.95 -7.31
C TRP A 564 6.07 -14.67 -8.55
N PHE A 565 6.30 -13.39 -8.82
CA PHE A 565 7.39 -12.96 -9.71
C PHE A 565 8.58 -12.51 -8.85
N GLY A 566 9.73 -13.16 -9.04
CA GLY A 566 10.81 -13.17 -8.06
C GLY A 566 10.58 -14.21 -6.96
N ASP A 567 11.65 -14.62 -6.29
CA ASP A 567 11.61 -15.53 -5.14
C ASP A 567 11.11 -14.77 -3.89
N LYS A 568 10.38 -15.49 -3.02
CA LYS A 568 9.98 -15.01 -1.69
C LYS A 568 11.22 -14.69 -0.83
N ASP A 569 12.32 -15.41 -1.05
CA ASP A 569 13.62 -15.19 -0.41
C ASP A 569 14.46 -14.16 -1.21
N ASP A 570 14.65 -12.96 -0.64
CA ASP A 570 15.38 -11.87 -1.30
C ASP A 570 16.85 -12.22 -1.60
N THR A 571 17.43 -13.19 -0.87
CA THR A 571 18.81 -13.65 -1.12
C THR A 571 18.94 -14.46 -2.40
N LYS A 572 17.84 -15.06 -2.89
CA LYS A 572 17.78 -15.85 -4.12
C LYS A 572 17.49 -15.02 -5.36
N ASN A 573 16.99 -13.79 -5.20
CA ASN A 573 16.79 -12.86 -6.31
C ASN A 573 18.13 -12.29 -6.81
N THR A 574 18.91 -13.08 -7.53
CA THR A 574 20.23 -12.69 -8.05
C THR A 574 20.15 -11.93 -9.38
N GLY A 575 19.25 -12.34 -10.30
CA GLY A 575 19.08 -11.72 -11.61
C GLY A 575 18.03 -10.62 -11.68
N ARG A 576 18.10 -9.80 -12.73
CA ARG A 576 17.06 -8.79 -13.03
C ARG A 576 15.86 -9.47 -13.68
N LEU A 577 14.65 -9.21 -13.19
CA LEU A 577 13.41 -9.75 -13.75
C LEU A 577 12.38 -8.63 -13.92
N ASN A 578 11.91 -8.44 -15.15
CA ASN A 578 10.87 -7.48 -15.50
C ASN A 578 9.59 -8.22 -15.93
N VAL A 579 8.42 -7.63 -15.65
CA VAL A 579 7.10 -8.20 -15.99
C VAL A 579 6.30 -7.18 -16.80
N ASN A 580 5.94 -7.52 -18.04
CA ASN A 580 5.26 -6.63 -18.97
C ASN A 580 3.85 -7.16 -19.28
N TYR A 581 2.82 -6.48 -18.77
CA TYR A 581 1.43 -6.74 -19.14
C TYR A 581 1.07 -5.90 -20.38
N ASN A 582 0.99 -6.57 -21.53
CA ASN A 582 0.69 -5.95 -22.82
C ASN A 582 -0.47 -6.69 -23.51
N PRO A 583 -1.71 -6.47 -23.06
CA PRO A 583 -2.83 -7.29 -23.46
C PRO A 583 -3.31 -7.01 -24.89
N LEU A 584 -3.57 -8.08 -25.66
CA LEU A 584 -4.10 -7.98 -27.02
C LEU A 584 -5.50 -7.35 -27.06
N ASN A 585 -6.32 -7.60 -26.03
CA ASN A 585 -7.61 -6.97 -25.83
C ASN A 585 -7.56 -6.05 -24.60
N LYS A 586 -7.93 -4.77 -24.78
CA LYS A 586 -7.88 -3.73 -23.74
C LYS A 586 -8.94 -3.89 -22.64
N ASP A 587 -9.92 -4.78 -22.82
CA ASP A 587 -10.88 -5.14 -21.78
C ASP A 587 -10.38 -6.29 -20.89
N ASN A 588 -9.23 -6.91 -21.20
CA ASN A 588 -8.67 -7.96 -20.35
C ASN A 588 -8.32 -7.43 -18.95
N HIS A 589 -8.50 -8.30 -17.96
CA HIS A 589 -8.09 -8.11 -16.58
C HIS A 589 -6.98 -9.12 -16.24
N PHE A 590 -5.93 -8.66 -15.57
CA PHE A 590 -4.89 -9.52 -15.01
C PHE A 590 -4.80 -9.33 -13.50
N LEU A 591 -5.27 -10.34 -12.76
CA LEU A 591 -5.23 -10.38 -11.30
C LEU A 591 -3.91 -10.99 -10.80
N LEU A 592 -3.21 -10.27 -9.93
CA LEU A 592 -2.08 -10.74 -9.14
C LEU A 592 -2.55 -10.90 -7.68
N SER A 593 -2.57 -12.15 -7.19
CA SER A 593 -3.08 -12.50 -5.85
C SER A 593 -2.10 -13.29 -4.96
N GLY A 594 -0.87 -13.47 -5.45
CA GLY A 594 0.28 -13.94 -4.69
C GLY A 594 1.15 -12.77 -4.24
N GLY A 595 2.23 -12.48 -4.95
CA GLY A 595 3.09 -11.33 -4.63
C GLY A 595 4.17 -11.08 -5.68
N THR A 596 5.01 -10.07 -5.44
CA THR A 596 6.23 -9.85 -6.24
C THR A 596 7.38 -9.45 -5.36
N ASN A 597 8.59 -9.88 -5.73
CA ASN A 597 9.84 -9.43 -5.14
C ASN A 597 10.90 -9.21 -6.24
N LEU A 598 10.70 -8.15 -7.02
CA LEU A 598 11.47 -7.92 -8.25
C LEU A 598 12.64 -6.97 -8.05
N LYS A 599 13.83 -7.43 -8.45
CA LYS A 599 14.90 -6.56 -8.94
C LYS A 599 14.59 -6.24 -10.41
N GLY A 600 13.68 -5.31 -10.63
CA GLY A 600 13.19 -4.96 -11.96
C GLY A 600 11.82 -4.29 -11.92
N ASN A 601 11.24 -4.10 -13.10
CA ASN A 601 10.03 -3.28 -13.30
C ASN A 601 8.79 -4.13 -13.56
N ILE A 602 7.62 -3.57 -13.24
CA ILE A 602 6.34 -4.03 -13.76
C ILE A 602 5.79 -2.98 -14.73
N THR A 603 5.60 -3.33 -16.00
CA THR A 603 5.12 -2.43 -17.05
C THR A 603 3.71 -2.81 -17.46
N GLN A 604 2.84 -1.81 -17.69
CA GLN A 604 1.48 -2.01 -18.19
C GLN A 604 1.20 -1.12 -19.41
N ASN A 605 0.81 -1.75 -20.53
CA ASN A 605 0.54 -1.10 -21.82
C ASN A 605 -0.92 -1.25 -22.29
N GLY A 606 -1.87 -1.30 -21.35
CA GLY A 606 -3.30 -1.49 -21.62
C GLY A 606 -3.97 -2.40 -20.60
N GLY A 607 -5.24 -2.76 -20.83
CA GLY A 607 -6.00 -3.64 -19.95
C GLY A 607 -6.23 -3.08 -18.55
N ASN A 608 -6.53 -3.99 -17.63
CA ASN A 608 -6.68 -3.71 -16.21
C ASN A 608 -5.74 -4.64 -15.44
N LEU A 609 -4.79 -4.08 -14.67
CA LEU A 609 -3.85 -4.82 -13.83
C LEU A 609 -4.29 -4.67 -12.37
N ILE A 610 -4.59 -5.78 -11.69
CA ILE A 610 -5.16 -5.77 -10.35
C ILE A 610 -4.19 -6.44 -9.37
N PHE A 611 -3.64 -5.68 -8.44
CA PHE A 611 -2.91 -6.18 -7.27
C PHE A 611 -3.92 -6.37 -6.14
N SER A 612 -4.00 -7.56 -5.55
CA SER A 612 -5.00 -7.84 -4.52
C SER A 612 -4.49 -8.85 -3.49
N GLY A 613 -5.06 -8.82 -2.30
CA GLY A 613 -5.12 -10.01 -1.46
C GLY A 613 -6.04 -11.07 -2.06
N ARG A 614 -6.26 -12.16 -1.31
CA ARG A 614 -7.23 -13.21 -1.69
C ARG A 614 -7.95 -13.77 -0.48
N PRO A 615 -9.17 -14.32 -0.63
CA PRO A 615 -9.80 -15.08 0.45
C PRO A 615 -8.85 -16.16 0.99
N THR A 616 -8.91 -16.39 2.30
CA THR A 616 -8.29 -17.57 2.91
C THR A 616 -8.93 -18.83 2.30
N PRO A 617 -8.14 -19.79 1.76
CA PRO A 617 -8.70 -21.01 1.19
C PRO A 617 -9.44 -21.82 2.26
N HIS A 618 -10.73 -22.06 2.06
CA HIS A 618 -11.54 -22.97 2.89
C HIS A 618 -11.94 -24.22 2.07
N ALA A 619 -12.15 -25.33 2.76
CA ALA A 619 -12.60 -26.57 2.15
C ALA A 619 -14.02 -26.40 1.57
N TYR A 620 -14.25 -26.88 0.34
CA TYR A 620 -15.51 -26.68 -0.39
C TYR A 620 -16.70 -27.31 0.37
N ASN A 621 -17.81 -26.60 0.55
CA ASN A 621 -18.98 -27.13 1.23
C ASN A 621 -19.83 -28.00 0.29
N HIS A 622 -19.67 -29.32 0.41
CA HIS A 622 -20.39 -30.30 -0.39
C HIS A 622 -21.82 -30.60 0.08
N LEU A 623 -22.19 -30.19 1.30
CA LEU A 623 -23.48 -30.50 1.93
C LEU A 623 -24.65 -30.18 0.99
N ASN A 624 -25.70 -31.01 0.99
CA ASN A 624 -26.92 -30.67 0.27
C ASN A 624 -27.57 -29.40 0.88
N GLN A 625 -28.49 -28.77 0.15
CA GLN A 625 -29.09 -27.48 0.58
C GLN A 625 -29.77 -27.54 1.96
N ASN A 626 -30.34 -28.68 2.36
CA ASN A 626 -30.99 -28.85 3.65
C ASN A 626 -29.95 -28.93 4.78
N HIS A 627 -28.90 -29.74 4.62
CA HIS A 627 -27.85 -29.88 5.63
C HIS A 627 -26.98 -28.63 5.73
N ALA A 628 -26.69 -27.95 4.61
CA ALA A 628 -26.03 -26.65 4.64
C ALA A 628 -26.84 -25.62 5.45
N LYS A 629 -28.17 -25.58 5.24
CA LYS A 629 -29.08 -24.73 6.03
C LYS A 629 -29.12 -25.11 7.52
N MET A 630 -29.10 -26.41 7.87
CA MET A 630 -28.99 -26.87 9.26
C MET A 630 -27.67 -26.47 9.92
N GLU A 631 -26.59 -26.43 9.15
CA GLU A 631 -25.26 -25.99 9.61
C GLU A 631 -25.16 -24.47 9.79
N GLY A 632 -26.05 -23.68 9.16
CA GLY A 632 -25.91 -22.23 9.05
C GLY A 632 -24.94 -21.80 7.95
N SER A 633 -24.78 -22.61 6.90
CA SER A 633 -23.84 -22.42 5.79
C SER A 633 -24.51 -22.47 4.41
N THR A 634 -23.78 -22.11 3.37
CA THR A 634 -24.19 -22.28 1.96
C THR A 634 -23.38 -23.39 1.29
N ARG A 635 -24.04 -24.19 0.44
CA ARG A 635 -23.35 -25.17 -0.42
C ARG A 635 -22.55 -24.43 -1.49
N GLY A 636 -21.28 -24.78 -1.67
CA GLY A 636 -20.41 -24.12 -2.65
C GLY A 636 -18.98 -23.93 -2.14
N GLU A 637 -18.24 -23.11 -2.87
CA GLU A 637 -16.95 -22.57 -2.43
C GLU A 637 -17.19 -21.61 -1.26
N VAL A 638 -16.39 -21.74 -0.20
CA VAL A 638 -16.57 -21.00 1.06
C VAL A 638 -15.66 -19.78 1.03
N ILE A 639 -16.27 -18.60 0.92
CA ILE A 639 -15.59 -17.31 0.95
C ILE A 639 -16.13 -16.54 2.15
N ILE A 640 -15.23 -16.08 3.02
CA ILE A 640 -15.56 -15.31 4.22
C ILE A 640 -15.03 -13.89 4.01
N ASP A 641 -15.92 -12.90 4.00
CA ASP A 641 -15.57 -11.53 3.60
C ASP A 641 -14.51 -10.87 4.50
N ASP A 642 -14.41 -11.32 5.76
CA ASP A 642 -13.47 -10.84 6.77
C ASP A 642 -12.28 -11.79 7.05
N ASP A 643 -12.14 -12.89 6.31
CA ASP A 643 -11.00 -13.81 6.38
C ASP A 643 -10.25 -13.85 5.04
N TRP A 644 -9.27 -12.96 4.89
CA TRP A 644 -8.49 -12.76 3.68
C TRP A 644 -6.99 -12.73 3.97
N ILE A 645 -6.22 -13.38 3.11
CA ILE A 645 -4.76 -13.36 3.15
C ILE A 645 -4.26 -12.03 2.60
N ASN A 646 -3.59 -11.28 3.46
CA ASN A 646 -2.90 -10.05 3.10
C ASN A 646 -1.65 -10.33 2.25
N ARG A 647 -1.44 -9.54 1.19
CA ARG A 647 -0.31 -9.70 0.24
C ARG A 647 0.60 -8.48 0.17
N THR A 648 1.80 -8.71 -0.34
CA THR A 648 2.84 -7.69 -0.55
C THR A 648 3.39 -7.76 -1.97
N PHE A 649 3.72 -6.59 -2.51
CA PHE A 649 4.27 -6.45 -3.85
C PHE A 649 5.51 -5.56 -3.80
N LYS A 650 6.59 -5.95 -4.49
CA LYS A 650 7.84 -5.18 -4.58
C LYS A 650 8.37 -5.21 -6.01
N ALA A 651 8.76 -4.05 -6.49
CA ALA A 651 9.45 -3.80 -7.76
C ALA A 651 10.32 -2.54 -7.62
N GLU A 652 11.23 -2.30 -8.56
CA GLU A 652 11.95 -1.03 -8.65
C GLU A 652 11.00 0.09 -9.12
N ASN A 653 10.23 -0.19 -10.19
CA ASN A 653 9.27 0.74 -10.77
C ASN A 653 8.00 0.02 -11.28
N PHE A 654 6.85 0.65 -11.08
CA PHE A 654 5.57 0.33 -11.72
C PHE A 654 5.31 1.35 -12.84
N GLN A 655 5.48 0.92 -14.09
CA GLN A 655 5.41 1.78 -15.29
C GLN A 655 4.09 1.58 -16.02
N ILE A 656 3.09 2.43 -15.73
CA ILE A 656 1.74 2.32 -16.28
C ILE A 656 1.62 3.30 -17.45
N GLN A 657 1.83 2.79 -18.67
CA GLN A 657 1.84 3.59 -19.91
C GLN A 657 0.46 3.65 -20.57
N GLY A 658 -0.50 2.85 -20.12
CA GLY A 658 -1.90 2.89 -20.54
C GLY A 658 -2.75 1.83 -19.84
N GLY A 659 -4.08 1.98 -19.90
CA GLY A 659 -5.01 1.10 -19.17
C GLY A 659 -5.25 1.56 -17.73
N LYS A 660 -5.61 0.62 -16.85
CA LYS A 660 -5.86 0.87 -15.42
C LYS A 660 -5.03 -0.05 -14.52
N ALA A 661 -4.37 0.49 -13.51
CA ALA A 661 -3.80 -0.27 -12.40
C ALA A 661 -4.68 -0.12 -11.15
N ILE A 662 -5.01 -1.21 -10.47
CA ILE A 662 -5.83 -1.20 -9.25
C ILE A 662 -5.07 -1.93 -8.15
N VAL A 663 -4.79 -1.28 -7.04
CA VAL A 663 -4.36 -1.94 -5.80
C VAL A 663 -5.60 -2.09 -4.93
N SER A 664 -6.18 -3.29 -4.90
CA SER A 664 -7.46 -3.60 -4.26
C SER A 664 -7.28 -3.98 -2.78
N ARG A 665 -8.32 -4.57 -2.18
CA ARG A 665 -8.35 -4.98 -0.77
C ARG A 665 -7.27 -5.99 -0.40
N ASN A 666 -6.91 -6.00 0.88
CA ASN A 666 -5.96 -6.96 1.47
C ASN A 666 -4.56 -6.94 0.82
N VAL A 667 -4.13 -5.76 0.33
CA VAL A 667 -2.72 -5.46 0.08
C VAL A 667 -2.19 -4.72 1.31
N SER A 668 -1.21 -5.29 2.01
CA SER A 668 -0.60 -4.61 3.17
C SER A 668 0.44 -3.58 2.72
N GLU A 669 1.23 -3.93 1.70
CA GLU A 669 2.33 -3.09 1.26
C GLU A 669 2.63 -3.29 -0.23
N ILE A 670 2.89 -2.19 -0.94
CA ILE A 670 3.38 -2.18 -2.31
C ILE A 670 4.57 -1.21 -2.42
N ASN A 671 5.74 -1.77 -2.72
CA ASN A 671 7.04 -1.11 -2.70
C ASN A 671 7.56 -0.89 -4.13
N GLY A 672 7.88 0.36 -4.48
CA GLY A 672 8.45 0.73 -5.79
C GLY A 672 7.94 2.09 -6.28
N ASN A 673 8.71 2.76 -7.14
CA ASN A 673 8.28 4.06 -7.70
C ASN A 673 7.20 3.85 -8.76
N TRP A 674 6.22 4.75 -8.83
CA TRP A 674 5.14 4.70 -9.82
C TRP A 674 5.37 5.74 -10.92
N GLN A 675 5.27 5.33 -12.18
CA GLN A 675 5.40 6.19 -13.35
C GLN A 675 4.16 5.99 -14.22
N LEU A 676 3.27 6.98 -14.24
CA LEU A 676 2.02 6.97 -14.99
C LEU A 676 2.09 7.99 -16.13
N SER A 677 1.81 7.56 -17.36
CA SER A 677 1.87 8.44 -18.55
C SER A 677 0.67 8.28 -19.48
N ASN A 678 0.65 9.06 -20.57
CA ASN A 678 -0.40 9.06 -21.58
C ASN A 678 -1.80 9.31 -20.98
N ASN A 679 -2.67 8.30 -20.98
CA ASN A 679 -4.01 8.32 -20.39
C ASN A 679 -4.21 7.21 -19.34
N ALA A 680 -3.10 6.72 -18.76
CA ALA A 680 -3.11 5.69 -17.74
C ALA A 680 -3.88 6.12 -16.49
N LYS A 681 -4.52 5.16 -15.82
CA LYS A 681 -5.20 5.39 -14.55
C LYS A 681 -4.65 4.47 -13.47
N ALA A 682 -4.55 4.96 -12.24
CA ALA A 682 -4.37 4.11 -11.07
C ALA A 682 -5.39 4.40 -9.98
N THR A 683 -5.77 3.36 -9.25
CA THR A 683 -6.48 3.45 -7.97
C THR A 683 -5.68 2.70 -6.92
N PHE A 684 -5.37 3.34 -5.80
CA PHE A 684 -4.71 2.70 -4.65
C PHE A 684 -5.71 2.49 -3.53
N GLY A 685 -5.79 1.27 -2.97
CA GLY A 685 -6.65 0.93 -1.84
C GLY A 685 -8.14 0.84 -2.18
N VAL A 686 -8.95 0.74 -1.12
CA VAL A 686 -10.40 0.60 -1.17
C VAL A 686 -11.08 1.60 -0.23
N THR A 687 -12.27 2.06 -0.61
CA THR A 687 -13.11 2.95 0.20
C THR A 687 -14.26 2.16 0.85
N PRO A 688 -14.34 2.09 2.18
CA PRO A 688 -15.51 1.54 2.88
C PRO A 688 -16.82 2.24 2.47
N ASN A 689 -17.92 1.48 2.42
CA ASN A 689 -19.27 1.96 2.05
C ASN A 689 -19.43 2.51 0.61
N GLN A 690 -18.44 2.29 -0.26
CA GLN A 690 -18.50 2.61 -1.69
C GLN A 690 -18.25 1.36 -2.54
N GLU A 691 -18.51 1.47 -3.84
CA GLU A 691 -18.16 0.45 -4.83
C GLU A 691 -16.64 0.33 -5.01
N ASN A 692 -16.12 -0.89 -4.91
CA ASN A 692 -14.73 -1.23 -5.11
C ASN A 692 -14.62 -2.41 -6.09
N LEU A 693 -13.59 -2.42 -6.95
CA LEU A 693 -13.31 -3.57 -7.81
C LEU A 693 -12.67 -4.69 -6.98
N VAL A 694 -13.45 -5.75 -6.72
CA VAL A 694 -13.00 -6.97 -6.05
C VAL A 694 -12.91 -8.08 -7.08
N CYS A 695 -11.72 -8.69 -7.20
CA CYS A 695 -11.46 -9.81 -8.08
C CYS A 695 -11.09 -11.04 -7.25
N ILE A 696 -11.77 -12.17 -7.49
CA ILE A 696 -11.50 -13.44 -6.81
C ILE A 696 -11.23 -14.50 -7.87
N ARG A 697 -10.18 -15.30 -7.67
CA ARG A 697 -9.99 -16.56 -8.39
C ARG A 697 -10.48 -17.70 -7.52
N SER A 698 -11.38 -18.51 -8.05
CA SER A 698 -11.86 -19.76 -7.45
C SER A 698 -10.71 -20.78 -7.37
N ASP A 699 -10.42 -21.30 -6.18
CA ASP A 699 -9.51 -22.46 -6.05
C ASP A 699 -10.19 -23.72 -6.61
N TRP A 700 -11.52 -23.81 -6.50
CA TRP A 700 -12.28 -24.96 -6.98
C TRP A 700 -12.31 -25.09 -8.50
N THR A 701 -12.30 -23.99 -9.26
CA THR A 701 -12.46 -24.01 -10.73
C THR A 701 -11.34 -23.32 -11.50
N GLY A 702 -10.49 -22.53 -10.83
CA GLY A 702 -9.48 -21.69 -11.47
C GLY A 702 -10.03 -20.47 -12.22
N LEU A 703 -11.36 -20.32 -12.33
CA LEU A 703 -12.00 -19.15 -12.93
C LEU A 703 -11.77 -17.91 -12.07
N THR A 704 -11.56 -16.77 -12.74
CA THR A 704 -11.46 -15.45 -12.10
C THR A 704 -12.74 -14.67 -12.38
N GLU A 705 -13.27 -14.01 -11.37
CA GLU A 705 -14.42 -13.13 -11.47
C GLU A 705 -14.10 -11.78 -10.81
N CYS A 706 -14.25 -10.70 -11.58
CA CYS A 706 -14.11 -9.33 -11.10
C CYS A 706 -15.47 -8.61 -11.04
N LYS A 707 -15.83 -8.09 -9.87
CA LYS A 707 -17.11 -7.40 -9.59
C LYS A 707 -16.89 -6.06 -8.92
N SER A 708 -17.85 -5.15 -9.12
CA SER A 708 -17.98 -3.94 -8.29
C SER A 708 -18.77 -4.32 -7.03
N GLU A 709 -18.14 -4.23 -5.87
CA GLU A 709 -18.71 -4.67 -4.59
C GLU A 709 -18.71 -3.52 -3.58
N ASN A 710 -19.79 -3.37 -2.81
CA ASN A 710 -19.89 -2.35 -1.76
C ASN A 710 -19.57 -2.94 -0.38
N LEU A 711 -18.40 -2.56 0.17
CA LEU A 711 -17.89 -3.06 1.43
C LEU A 711 -18.53 -2.34 2.63
N THR A 712 -19.70 -2.84 3.06
CA THR A 712 -20.55 -2.22 4.11
C THR A 712 -20.53 -2.91 5.47
N LYS A 713 -20.10 -4.17 5.56
CA LYS A 713 -20.09 -4.94 6.82
C LYS A 713 -18.94 -4.45 7.71
N GLN A 714 -19.23 -3.98 8.93
CA GLN A 714 -18.21 -3.47 9.84
C GLN A 714 -17.06 -4.46 10.08
N LYS A 715 -17.36 -5.74 10.36
CA LYS A 715 -16.35 -6.79 10.56
C LYS A 715 -15.42 -6.97 9.33
N THR A 716 -15.96 -6.80 8.12
CA THR A 716 -15.16 -6.81 6.89
C THR A 716 -14.28 -5.57 6.82
N ILE A 717 -14.81 -4.38 7.12
CA ILE A 717 -14.05 -3.13 7.17
C ILE A 717 -12.91 -3.22 8.18
N ASP A 718 -13.18 -3.72 9.39
CA ASP A 718 -12.18 -3.89 10.46
C ASP A 718 -11.06 -4.89 10.09
N SER A 719 -11.33 -5.83 9.17
CA SER A 719 -10.33 -6.81 8.69
C SER A 719 -9.40 -6.26 7.59
N LEU A 720 -9.72 -5.11 6.98
CA LEU A 720 -8.95 -4.55 5.87
C LEU A 720 -7.66 -3.89 6.38
N PRO A 721 -6.47 -4.26 5.87
CA PRO A 721 -5.25 -3.51 6.15
C PRO A 721 -5.32 -2.13 5.48
N ARG A 722 -4.65 -1.15 6.10
CA ARG A 722 -4.32 0.11 5.43
C ARG A 722 -3.13 -0.13 4.50
N THR A 723 -3.34 0.08 3.20
CA THR A 723 -2.35 -0.24 2.16
C THR A 723 -1.22 0.77 2.20
N LYS A 724 0.01 0.32 2.50
CA LYS A 724 1.22 1.15 2.40
C LYS A 724 1.74 1.16 0.97
N VAL A 725 1.76 2.31 0.32
CA VAL A 725 2.34 2.52 -1.01
C VAL A 725 3.67 3.24 -0.83
N ASN A 726 4.77 2.50 -0.82
CA ASN A 726 6.10 3.03 -0.54
C ASN A 726 6.85 3.32 -1.84
N GLY A 727 7.00 4.58 -2.21
CA GLY A 727 7.71 5.01 -3.41
C GLY A 727 7.23 6.35 -3.95
N ASN A 728 8.06 7.02 -4.76
CA ASN A 728 7.65 8.26 -5.40
C ASN A 728 6.69 7.99 -6.57
N VAL A 729 5.72 8.86 -6.76
CA VAL A 729 4.79 8.85 -7.89
C VAL A 729 5.17 9.96 -8.88
N GLN A 730 5.15 9.64 -10.16
CA GLN A 730 5.25 10.56 -11.28
C GLN A 730 4.06 10.36 -12.21
N LEU A 731 3.38 11.45 -12.57
CA LEU A 731 2.23 11.50 -13.45
C LEU A 731 2.50 12.50 -14.59
N SER A 732 2.29 12.09 -15.84
CA SER A 732 2.45 12.95 -17.02
C SER A 732 1.24 12.89 -17.96
N ASN A 733 1.26 13.74 -18.99
CA ASN A 733 0.22 13.83 -20.02
C ASN A 733 -1.18 14.03 -19.43
N THR A 734 -2.09 13.06 -19.55
CA THR A 734 -3.46 13.07 -19.00
C THR A 734 -3.69 11.93 -18.00
N ALA A 735 -2.62 11.39 -17.43
CA ALA A 735 -2.71 10.28 -16.49
C ALA A 735 -3.35 10.69 -15.16
N SER A 736 -4.08 9.77 -14.52
CA SER A 736 -4.85 10.07 -13.30
C SER A 736 -4.63 9.03 -12.19
N LEU A 737 -4.26 9.46 -10.98
CA LEU A 737 -4.20 8.62 -9.79
C LEU A 737 -5.28 9.02 -8.78
N VAL A 738 -6.00 8.03 -8.23
CA VAL A 738 -6.90 8.20 -7.07
C VAL A 738 -6.43 7.32 -5.92
N ALA A 739 -6.24 7.90 -4.75
CA ALA A 739 -5.91 7.20 -3.50
C ALA A 739 -6.99 7.52 -2.45
N PRO A 740 -8.07 6.73 -2.37
CA PRO A 740 -9.12 6.92 -1.37
C PRO A 740 -9.03 5.89 -0.23
N GLY A 741 -9.61 6.21 0.91
CA GLY A 741 -9.92 5.21 1.93
C GLY A 741 -8.68 4.72 2.68
N PHE A 742 -8.48 3.40 2.69
CA PHE A 742 -7.49 2.75 3.52
C PHE A 742 -6.10 2.72 2.85
N VAL A 743 -5.49 3.90 2.70
CA VAL A 743 -4.16 4.09 2.07
C VAL A 743 -3.23 4.97 2.90
N ASP A 744 -1.96 4.55 2.98
CA ASP A 744 -0.78 5.32 3.34
C ASP A 744 0.12 5.47 2.09
N LEU A 745 0.09 6.60 1.40
CA LEU A 745 0.99 6.90 0.29
C LEU A 745 2.28 7.56 0.83
N ILE A 746 3.40 6.84 0.80
CA ILE A 746 4.66 7.23 1.43
C ILE A 746 5.69 7.50 0.33
N GLY A 747 5.81 8.77 -0.06
CA GLY A 747 6.67 9.25 -1.14
C GLY A 747 6.21 10.59 -1.72
N ASN A 748 7.05 11.20 -2.55
CA ASN A 748 6.68 12.44 -3.25
C ASN A 748 5.78 12.13 -4.45
N VAL A 749 4.80 12.98 -4.71
CA VAL A 749 3.90 12.89 -5.88
C VAL A 749 4.21 14.06 -6.81
N ASN A 750 4.57 13.78 -8.06
CA ASN A 750 4.95 14.78 -9.06
C ASN A 750 3.99 14.69 -10.25
N LEU A 751 3.42 15.82 -10.66
CA LEU A 751 2.46 15.94 -11.75
C LEU A 751 2.98 16.92 -12.80
N THR A 752 2.92 16.55 -14.07
CA THR A 752 3.20 17.42 -15.22
C THR A 752 2.04 17.44 -16.22
N GLU A 753 2.12 18.32 -17.22
CA GLU A 753 1.14 18.46 -18.31
C GLU A 753 -0.30 18.64 -17.81
N GLN A 754 -1.24 17.75 -18.10
CA GLN A 754 -2.66 17.80 -17.69
C GLN A 754 -3.02 16.66 -16.71
N SER A 755 -2.02 16.10 -16.03
CA SER A 755 -2.21 14.95 -15.15
C SER A 755 -2.98 15.30 -13.87
N GLN A 756 -3.59 14.28 -13.25
CA GLN A 756 -4.54 14.44 -12.16
C GLN A 756 -4.22 13.54 -10.96
N PHE A 757 -4.33 14.08 -9.75
CA PHE A 757 -4.17 13.32 -8.51
C PHE A 757 -5.29 13.63 -7.50
N THR A 758 -5.91 12.61 -6.93
CA THR A 758 -6.94 12.76 -5.90
C THR A 758 -6.62 11.91 -4.68
N LEU A 759 -6.33 12.56 -3.55
CA LEU A 759 -6.24 11.95 -2.22
C LEU A 759 -7.57 12.17 -1.48
N SER A 760 -8.22 11.13 -0.96
CA SER A 760 -9.55 11.30 -0.36
C SER A 760 -9.96 10.27 0.70
N HIS A 761 -11.11 10.49 1.34
CA HIS A 761 -11.79 9.50 2.21
C HIS A 761 -10.91 8.94 3.34
N ASN A 762 -10.20 9.82 4.05
CA ASN A 762 -9.28 9.52 5.16
C ASN A 762 -7.99 8.77 4.75
N ALA A 763 -7.64 8.75 3.47
CA ALA A 763 -6.29 8.38 3.02
C ALA A 763 -5.27 9.42 3.50
N THR A 764 -4.02 8.99 3.67
CA THR A 764 -2.89 9.88 4.01
C THR A 764 -1.81 9.80 2.94
N GLN A 765 -1.22 10.94 2.59
CA GLN A 765 0.05 11.04 1.87
C GLN A 765 1.10 11.61 2.82
N THR A 766 2.29 11.00 2.86
CA THR A 766 3.49 11.53 3.51
C THR A 766 4.57 11.76 2.47
N GLY A 767 4.91 13.02 2.21
CA GLY A 767 5.82 13.43 1.14
C GLY A 767 5.30 14.64 0.35
N SER A 768 6.18 15.29 -0.40
CA SER A 768 5.86 16.54 -1.12
C SER A 768 4.97 16.29 -2.34
N LEU A 769 4.17 17.29 -2.70
CA LEU A 769 3.25 17.27 -3.84
C LEU A 769 3.64 18.40 -4.82
N ASN A 770 4.16 18.04 -5.99
CA ASN A 770 4.70 18.99 -6.96
C ASN A 770 3.85 18.98 -8.24
N LEU A 771 3.38 20.15 -8.68
CA LEU A 771 2.52 20.31 -9.86
C LEU A 771 3.11 21.31 -10.86
N VAL A 772 3.14 20.91 -12.13
CA VAL A 772 3.73 21.69 -13.24
C VAL A 772 2.73 21.73 -14.42
N ASN A 773 2.84 22.74 -15.28
CA ASN A 773 1.99 22.98 -16.45
C ASN A 773 0.50 23.23 -16.14
N GLN A 774 -0.38 22.28 -16.41
CA GLN A 774 -1.85 22.35 -16.21
C GLN A 774 -2.32 21.24 -15.26
N ALA A 775 -1.38 20.65 -14.50
CA ALA A 775 -1.65 19.57 -13.56
C ALA A 775 -2.66 19.98 -12.48
N ASN A 776 -3.47 19.02 -12.04
CA ASN A 776 -4.50 19.25 -11.02
C ASN A 776 -4.39 18.22 -9.90
N ALA A 777 -4.27 18.68 -8.65
CA ALA A 777 -4.37 17.82 -7.47
C ALA A 777 -5.53 18.23 -6.58
N THR A 778 -6.20 17.23 -6.00
CA THR A 778 -7.32 17.39 -5.06
C THR A 778 -7.07 16.57 -3.78
N VAL A 779 -7.16 17.21 -2.62
CA VAL A 779 -7.13 16.56 -1.30
C VAL A 779 -8.50 16.81 -0.66
N ASN A 780 -9.34 15.77 -0.57
CA ASN A 780 -10.73 15.91 -0.10
C ASN A 780 -11.07 14.95 1.05
N ASN A 781 -11.32 15.50 2.24
CA ASN A 781 -11.49 14.74 3.48
C ASN A 781 -10.32 13.74 3.68
N ALA A 782 -9.09 14.25 3.70
CA ALA A 782 -7.87 13.43 3.72
C ALA A 782 -6.69 14.19 4.35
N GLN A 783 -5.57 13.50 4.58
CA GLN A 783 -4.39 14.06 5.23
C GLN A 783 -3.19 14.15 4.28
N LEU A 784 -2.78 15.36 3.93
CA LEU A 784 -1.51 15.61 3.23
C LEU A 784 -0.43 16.06 4.23
N MET A 785 0.58 15.22 4.44
CA MET A 785 1.73 15.44 5.30
C MET A 785 2.98 15.74 4.47
N GLY A 786 3.00 16.92 3.86
CA GLY A 786 4.10 17.40 3.02
C GLY A 786 3.79 18.72 2.34
N ASN A 787 4.83 19.38 1.82
CA ASN A 787 4.69 20.67 1.14
C ASN A 787 4.10 20.52 -0.27
N VAL A 788 3.36 21.54 -0.72
CA VAL A 788 2.81 21.64 -2.08
C VAL A 788 3.55 22.70 -2.87
N THR A 789 4.04 22.37 -4.07
CA THR A 789 4.62 23.35 -5.01
C THR A 789 3.86 23.35 -6.33
N LEU A 790 3.58 24.54 -6.86
CA LEU A 790 2.88 24.75 -8.14
C LEU A 790 3.69 25.67 -9.06
N SER A 791 3.79 25.33 -10.33
CA SER A 791 4.27 26.23 -11.39
C SER A 791 3.30 26.31 -12.57
N ASP A 792 3.57 27.24 -13.49
CA ASP A 792 2.78 27.49 -14.69
C ASP A 792 1.30 27.76 -14.36
N SER A 793 0.36 26.97 -14.87
CA SER A 793 -1.09 27.08 -14.67
C SER A 793 -1.67 25.93 -13.82
N ALA A 794 -0.83 25.29 -12.99
CA ALA A 794 -1.23 24.18 -12.14
C ALA A 794 -2.26 24.58 -11.07
N GLN A 795 -3.06 23.61 -10.63
CA GLN A 795 -4.18 23.81 -9.70
C GLN A 795 -4.13 22.85 -8.52
N PHE A 796 -4.25 23.38 -7.30
CA PHE A 796 -4.36 22.58 -6.07
C PHE A 796 -5.69 22.88 -5.37
N ASN A 797 -6.45 21.83 -5.07
CA ASN A 797 -7.78 21.89 -4.45
C ASN A 797 -7.73 21.20 -3.08
N LEU A 798 -7.98 21.93 -2.01
CA LEU A 798 -8.06 21.40 -0.65
C LEU A 798 -9.51 21.51 -0.17
N ALA A 799 -10.17 20.37 0.05
CA ALA A 799 -11.56 20.30 0.43
C ALA A 799 -11.77 19.51 1.73
N ASN A 800 -12.66 19.97 2.62
CA ASN A 800 -13.07 19.26 3.85
C ASN A 800 -11.89 18.70 4.69
N SER A 801 -10.73 19.38 4.68
CA SER A 801 -9.47 18.86 5.21
C SER A 801 -8.72 19.92 6.01
N HIS A 802 -7.92 19.48 6.97
CA HIS A 802 -6.94 20.33 7.64
C HIS A 802 -5.54 20.11 7.02
N PHE A 803 -4.80 21.20 6.81
CA PHE A 803 -3.46 21.18 6.24
C PHE A 803 -2.54 22.12 7.02
N SER A 804 -1.34 21.67 7.38
CA SER A 804 -0.42 22.39 8.27
C SER A 804 1.00 22.58 7.69
N HIS A 805 1.16 22.33 6.38
CA HIS A 805 2.44 22.42 5.68
C HIS A 805 2.45 23.61 4.71
N GLN A 806 3.57 23.83 4.01
CA GLN A 806 3.72 24.95 3.10
C GLN A 806 3.02 24.68 1.76
N ILE A 807 2.37 25.71 1.20
CA ILE A 807 1.99 25.78 -0.22
C ILE A 807 2.91 26.83 -0.86
N SER A 808 3.29 26.68 -2.12
CA SER A 808 4.01 27.72 -2.87
C SER A 808 3.62 27.65 -4.34
N GLY A 809 3.26 28.78 -4.95
CA GLY A 809 2.75 28.83 -6.31
C GLY A 809 3.29 30.00 -7.12
N ALA A 810 3.65 29.74 -8.38
CA ALA A 810 3.96 30.77 -9.36
C ALA A 810 2.70 31.62 -9.70
N GLU A 811 2.90 32.81 -10.28
CA GLU A 811 1.85 33.83 -10.50
C GLU A 811 0.57 33.32 -11.18
N SER A 812 0.70 32.47 -12.20
CA SER A 812 -0.41 31.92 -12.99
C SER A 812 -1.05 30.64 -12.42
N THR A 813 -0.62 30.18 -11.25
CA THR A 813 -1.18 28.98 -10.57
C THR A 813 -2.46 29.31 -9.80
N THR A 814 -3.24 28.29 -9.44
CA THR A 814 -4.48 28.47 -8.65
C THR A 814 -4.52 27.54 -7.45
N VAL A 815 -4.86 28.08 -6.28
CA VAL A 815 -5.16 27.32 -5.07
C VAL A 815 -6.62 27.53 -4.70
N ASN A 816 -7.37 26.46 -4.51
CA ASN A 816 -8.79 26.49 -4.13
C ASN A 816 -8.98 25.80 -2.77
N LEU A 817 -9.58 26.48 -1.79
CA LEU A 817 -9.95 25.90 -0.50
C LEU A 817 -11.48 25.87 -0.36
N ASP A 818 -12.04 24.70 -0.03
CA ASP A 818 -13.49 24.47 0.12
C ASP A 818 -13.81 23.74 1.44
N ASN A 819 -14.46 24.40 2.39
CA ASN A 819 -14.61 23.91 3.77
C ASN A 819 -13.29 23.40 4.39
N ALA A 820 -12.16 24.04 4.09
CA ALA A 820 -10.82 23.62 4.52
C ALA A 820 -10.22 24.57 5.56
N ASN A 821 -9.31 24.05 6.38
CA ASN A 821 -8.49 24.85 7.30
C ASN A 821 -7.01 24.66 6.97
N TRP A 822 -6.30 25.73 6.61
CA TRP A 822 -4.87 25.72 6.34
C TRP A 822 -4.11 26.55 7.38
N THR A 823 -3.20 25.93 8.12
CA THR A 823 -2.23 26.61 8.97
C THR A 823 -0.90 26.73 8.24
N MET A 824 -0.51 27.97 7.91
CA MET A 824 0.77 28.27 7.27
C MET A 824 1.93 28.17 8.26
N PRO A 825 2.96 27.34 8.02
CA PRO A 825 4.12 27.26 8.91
C PRO A 825 5.06 28.47 8.80
N ALA A 826 5.07 29.15 7.64
CA ALA A 826 5.92 30.29 7.33
C ALA A 826 5.28 31.19 6.25
N SER A 827 5.84 32.38 6.05
CA SER A 827 5.49 33.27 4.93
C SER A 827 5.44 32.53 3.59
N THR A 828 4.40 32.78 2.80
CA THR A 828 4.02 31.98 1.64
C THR A 828 3.65 32.89 0.47
N THR A 829 4.04 32.50 -0.75
CA THR A 829 3.63 33.16 -2.00
C THR A 829 2.82 32.19 -2.87
N LEU A 830 1.67 32.67 -3.37
CA LEU A 830 0.76 31.96 -4.26
C LEU A 830 0.56 32.73 -5.57
N GLY A 831 0.02 32.03 -6.59
CA GLY A 831 -0.63 32.67 -7.74
C GLY A 831 -1.97 33.27 -7.34
N SER A 832 -3.07 32.68 -7.82
CA SER A 832 -4.43 33.01 -7.40
C SER A 832 -4.91 32.10 -6.26
N LEU A 833 -5.80 32.63 -5.41
CA LEU A 833 -6.42 31.92 -4.27
C LEU A 833 -7.94 32.12 -4.31
N ALA A 834 -8.70 31.02 -4.34
CA ALA A 834 -10.14 31.04 -4.15
C ALA A 834 -10.51 30.36 -2.83
N LEU A 835 -11.38 30.99 -2.04
CA LEU A 835 -11.90 30.45 -0.78
C LEU A 835 -13.41 30.22 -0.88
N ASN A 836 -13.88 29.09 -0.37
CA ASN A 836 -15.30 28.87 -0.06
C ASN A 836 -15.42 28.34 1.36
N ASN A 837 -16.04 29.11 2.25
CA ASN A 837 -16.27 28.77 3.66
C ASN A 837 -15.04 28.14 4.36
N SER A 838 -13.87 28.69 4.05
CA SER A 838 -12.57 28.13 4.44
C SER A 838 -11.78 29.10 5.30
N GLU A 839 -10.83 28.57 6.05
CA GLU A 839 -10.06 29.27 7.07
C GLU A 839 -8.56 29.15 6.80
N ILE A 840 -7.85 30.28 6.74
CA ILE A 840 -6.39 30.31 6.66
C ILE A 840 -5.84 30.91 7.95
N THR A 841 -5.10 30.10 8.71
CA THR A 841 -4.33 30.54 9.85
C THR A 841 -2.92 30.89 9.40
N LEU A 842 -2.60 32.19 9.42
CA LEU A 842 -1.36 32.70 8.83
C LEU A 842 -0.11 32.23 9.60
N ASN A 843 -0.24 31.83 10.86
CA ASN A 843 0.87 31.56 11.78
C ASN A 843 0.51 30.44 12.77
N PRO A 844 1.36 29.41 12.99
CA PRO A 844 1.04 28.31 13.89
C PRO A 844 0.90 28.75 15.35
N ASP A 845 1.50 29.87 15.74
CA ASP A 845 1.41 30.44 17.09
C ASP A 845 0.14 31.29 17.32
N PHE A 846 -0.85 31.23 16.41
CA PHE A 846 -2.11 31.98 16.51
C PHE A 846 -2.84 31.78 17.84
N VAL A 847 -2.84 30.56 18.40
CA VAL A 847 -3.53 30.26 19.67
C VAL A 847 -2.65 30.56 20.88
N THR A 848 -1.38 30.17 20.83
CA THR A 848 -0.45 30.20 21.98
C THR A 848 0.20 31.56 22.22
N GLN A 849 0.31 32.40 21.19
CA GLN A 849 0.86 33.77 21.26
C GLN A 849 2.27 33.86 21.86
N ALA A 850 3.05 32.77 21.87
CA ALA A 850 4.32 32.64 22.58
C ALA A 850 5.51 33.39 21.94
N ASN A 851 5.54 33.63 20.62
CA ASN A 851 6.69 34.18 19.91
C ASN A 851 6.45 35.59 19.34
N ASN A 852 6.66 36.62 20.16
CA ASN A 852 6.43 38.03 19.78
C ASN A 852 7.37 38.61 18.69
N SER A 853 8.26 37.80 18.11
CA SER A 853 9.17 38.22 17.02
C SER A 853 8.84 37.64 15.65
N GLN A 854 8.00 36.59 15.57
CA GLN A 854 7.73 35.89 14.31
C GLN A 854 6.30 36.12 13.81
N PHE A 855 6.21 36.70 12.62
CA PHE A 855 4.97 36.98 11.91
C PHE A 855 5.12 36.57 10.45
N ASN A 856 4.05 36.04 9.87
CA ASN A 856 4.03 35.49 8.53
C ASN A 856 3.30 36.42 7.56
N THR A 857 3.76 36.48 6.32
CA THR A 857 3.04 37.16 5.22
C THR A 857 2.53 36.14 4.22
N LEU A 858 1.24 36.20 3.89
CA LEU A 858 0.64 35.53 2.74
C LEU A 858 0.59 36.51 1.56
N THR A 859 1.36 36.24 0.52
CA THR A 859 1.38 37.02 -0.72
C THR A 859 0.62 36.27 -1.83
N ILE A 860 -0.40 36.90 -2.38
CA ILE A 860 -1.21 36.40 -3.50
C ILE A 860 -0.84 37.26 -4.72
N ASN A 861 -0.08 36.69 -5.66
CA ASN A 861 0.39 37.43 -6.83
C ASN A 861 -0.74 37.66 -7.85
N GLY A 862 -1.58 36.64 -8.04
CA GLY A 862 -2.79 36.69 -8.85
C GLY A 862 -4.01 37.16 -8.06
N ASN A 863 -5.16 36.56 -8.34
CA ASN A 863 -6.45 37.03 -7.82
C ASN A 863 -6.83 36.36 -6.50
N LEU A 864 -7.51 37.10 -5.62
CA LEU A 864 -8.22 36.57 -4.44
C LEU A 864 -9.73 36.57 -4.71
N SER A 865 -10.41 35.44 -4.54
CA SER A 865 -11.86 35.32 -4.76
C SER A 865 -12.60 34.53 -3.68
N GLY A 866 -13.91 34.79 -3.53
CA GLY A 866 -14.85 33.94 -2.81
C GLY A 866 -15.20 34.42 -1.40
N ASN A 867 -15.20 33.53 -0.41
CA ASN A 867 -15.51 33.84 0.98
C ASN A 867 -14.71 32.96 1.96
N GLY A 868 -14.31 33.52 3.11
CA GLY A 868 -13.54 32.79 4.12
C GLY A 868 -13.05 33.63 5.29
N THR A 869 -12.27 33.01 6.16
CA THR A 869 -11.66 33.65 7.35
C THR A 869 -10.14 33.59 7.27
N PHE A 870 -9.49 34.69 7.61
CA PHE A 870 -8.04 34.75 7.83
C PHE A 870 -7.79 34.98 9.32
N ASN A 871 -7.06 34.07 9.98
CA ASN A 871 -6.66 34.18 11.37
C ASN A 871 -5.28 34.85 11.46
N TYR A 872 -5.21 35.98 12.18
CA TYR A 872 -4.01 36.81 12.37
C TYR A 872 -3.53 36.73 13.81
N ARG A 873 -2.23 36.49 13.98
CA ARG A 873 -1.50 36.81 15.20
C ARG A 873 -1.04 38.26 15.17
N THR A 874 -1.20 38.99 16.28
CA THR A 874 -0.75 40.39 16.39
C THR A 874 -0.12 40.69 17.75
N TYR A 875 0.81 41.65 17.75
CA TYR A 875 1.49 42.16 18.94
C TYR A 875 1.42 43.70 18.90
N LEU A 876 0.26 44.22 19.28
CA LEU A 876 -0.07 45.65 19.13
C LEU A 876 0.79 46.59 19.98
N THR A 877 1.58 46.08 20.95
CA THR A 877 2.52 46.91 21.72
C THR A 877 3.75 47.35 20.92
N GLN A 878 4.05 46.68 19.81
CA GLN A 878 5.10 47.05 18.85
C GLN A 878 4.55 47.20 17.42
N TYR A 879 3.21 47.19 17.26
CA TYR A 879 2.54 47.23 15.96
C TYR A 879 3.08 46.20 14.95
N LEU A 880 3.32 44.97 15.43
CA LEU A 880 3.68 43.82 14.60
C LEU A 880 2.48 42.88 14.44
N GLY A 881 2.42 42.17 13.32
CA GLY A 881 1.34 41.23 13.03
C GLY A 881 1.58 40.44 11.76
N ASP A 882 0.85 39.33 11.61
CA ASP A 882 0.76 38.64 10.34
C ASP A 882 0.14 39.56 9.27
N LYS A 883 0.40 39.27 7.98
CA LYS A 883 -0.01 40.15 6.88
C LYS A 883 -0.57 39.38 5.69
N LEU A 884 -1.60 39.94 5.07
CA LEU A 884 -2.11 39.53 3.76
C LEU A 884 -1.73 40.59 2.71
N GLN A 885 -1.05 40.18 1.65
CA GLN A 885 -0.72 41.04 0.52
C GLN A 885 -1.33 40.47 -0.76
N ILE A 886 -2.07 41.30 -1.50
CA ILE A 886 -2.72 40.90 -2.75
C ILE A 886 -2.25 41.82 -3.88
N ASN A 887 -1.60 41.24 -4.88
CA ASN A 887 -1.03 41.97 -6.01
C ASN A 887 -1.95 42.00 -7.25
N GLY A 888 -2.83 41.01 -7.41
CA GLY A 888 -3.88 40.97 -8.44
C GLY A 888 -5.23 41.51 -7.98
N ARG A 889 -6.32 41.01 -8.58
CA ARG A 889 -7.69 41.43 -8.30
C ARG A 889 -8.25 40.74 -7.06
N ALA A 890 -8.85 41.49 -6.14
CA ALA A 890 -9.53 40.94 -4.97
C ALA A 890 -11.04 41.18 -5.03
N GLN A 891 -11.85 40.14 -4.82
CA GLN A 891 -13.32 40.20 -4.80
C GLN A 891 -13.88 39.15 -3.83
N GLY A 892 -14.92 39.50 -3.06
CA GLY A 892 -15.55 38.58 -2.11
C GLY A 892 -15.67 39.14 -0.69
N ASP A 893 -16.17 38.30 0.21
CA ASP A 893 -16.45 38.61 1.62
C ASP A 893 -15.52 37.82 2.54
N PHE A 894 -14.59 38.53 3.19
CA PHE A 894 -13.57 37.91 4.03
C PHE A 894 -13.63 38.43 5.48
N LYS A 895 -13.51 37.51 6.43
CA LYS A 895 -13.40 37.81 7.87
C LYS A 895 -11.95 37.82 8.30
N LEU A 896 -11.55 38.85 9.04
CA LEU A 896 -10.27 38.98 9.70
C LEU A 896 -10.49 38.64 11.19
N ASN A 897 -10.01 37.47 11.61
CA ASN A 897 -10.07 37.04 13.01
C ASN A 897 -8.71 37.31 13.65
N VAL A 898 -8.64 38.30 14.54
CA VAL A 898 -7.37 38.81 15.06
C VAL A 898 -7.22 38.40 16.52
N HIS A 899 -6.16 37.66 16.82
CA HIS A 899 -5.75 37.33 18.18
C HIS A 899 -4.49 38.12 18.51
N ASN A 900 -4.66 39.12 19.39
CA ASN A 900 -3.58 39.90 19.97
C ASN A 900 -3.14 39.29 21.31
N THR A 901 -1.86 39.43 21.66
CA THR A 901 -1.27 39.06 22.97
C THR A 901 -1.96 39.59 24.23
N GLY A 902 -2.90 40.53 24.10
CA GLY A 902 -3.65 41.14 25.21
C GLY A 902 -2.92 42.27 25.96
N ALA A 903 -1.62 42.47 25.72
CA ALA A 903 -0.85 43.56 26.33
C ALA A 903 -1.27 44.95 25.79
N GLU A 904 -1.29 45.96 26.67
CA GLU A 904 -1.71 47.33 26.33
C GLU A 904 -0.60 48.09 25.56
N PRO A 905 -0.89 48.73 24.42
CA PRO A 905 0.05 49.58 23.70
C PRO A 905 0.41 50.86 24.46
N THR A 906 1.63 51.37 24.24
CA THR A 906 2.14 52.60 24.90
C THR A 906 2.31 53.79 23.95
N THR A 907 2.24 53.56 22.63
CA THR A 907 2.16 54.58 21.58
C THR A 907 0.83 54.47 20.84
N LEU A 908 0.45 55.47 20.04
CA LEU A 908 -0.77 55.45 19.23
C LEU A 908 -0.42 55.40 17.73
N GLU A 909 -0.48 54.20 17.17
CA GLU A 909 -0.19 53.91 15.75
C GLU A 909 -1.28 53.01 15.14
N GLN A 910 -1.14 52.66 13.86
CA GLN A 910 -2.06 51.81 13.11
C GLN A 910 -1.32 50.58 12.56
N LEU A 911 -1.90 49.38 12.68
CA LEU A 911 -1.33 48.13 12.15
C LEU A 911 -2.02 47.73 10.84
N THR A 912 -1.30 47.73 9.72
CA THR A 912 -1.81 47.20 8.43
C THR A 912 -1.91 45.68 8.47
N LEU A 913 -3.12 45.14 8.31
CA LEU A 913 -3.37 43.70 8.15
C LEU A 913 -3.41 43.26 6.69
N VAL A 914 -4.02 44.08 5.82
CA VAL A 914 -4.16 43.79 4.38
C VAL A 914 -3.59 44.94 3.54
N THR A 915 -2.71 44.61 2.59
CA THR A 915 -2.25 45.54 1.54
C THR A 915 -2.72 45.05 0.17
N LEU A 916 -3.35 45.93 -0.60
CA LEU A 916 -3.71 45.73 -2.00
C LEU A 916 -2.73 46.50 -2.90
N LYS A 917 -2.33 45.92 -4.04
CA LYS A 917 -1.55 46.63 -5.06
C LYS A 917 -2.45 47.37 -6.05
N GLN A 918 -3.50 46.71 -6.53
CA GLN A 918 -4.48 47.29 -7.46
C GLN A 918 -5.58 48.05 -6.70
N ALA A 919 -6.21 49.01 -7.37
CA ALA A 919 -7.34 49.75 -6.81
C ALA A 919 -8.55 48.81 -6.61
N VAL A 920 -9.37 49.11 -5.59
CA VAL A 920 -10.38 48.17 -5.11
C VAL A 920 -11.61 48.08 -6.03
N ASP A 921 -11.97 46.86 -6.40
CA ASP A 921 -13.18 46.55 -7.14
C ASP A 921 -14.48 46.71 -6.34
N SER A 922 -15.57 47.01 -7.05
CA SER A 922 -16.94 47.01 -6.51
C SER A 922 -17.40 45.57 -6.21
N GLY A 923 -16.99 45.04 -5.07
CA GLY A 923 -17.32 43.69 -4.63
C GLY A 923 -16.34 43.05 -3.65
N LEU A 924 -15.39 43.81 -3.07
CA LEU A 924 -14.48 43.34 -2.02
C LEU A 924 -14.88 43.90 -0.65
N ASN A 925 -14.99 43.01 0.34
CA ASN A 925 -15.35 43.33 1.71
C ASN A 925 -14.43 42.59 2.70
N PHE A 926 -13.88 43.33 3.66
CA PHE A 926 -13.12 42.79 4.78
C PHE A 926 -13.74 43.28 6.09
N THR A 927 -14.02 42.37 7.01
CA THR A 927 -14.67 42.67 8.30
C THR A 927 -13.92 42.00 9.46
N LEU A 928 -13.92 42.59 10.66
CA LEU A 928 -13.40 41.91 11.86
C LEU A 928 -14.41 40.88 12.36
N ALA A 929 -13.94 39.66 12.66
CA ALA A 929 -14.80 38.58 13.13
C ALA A 929 -15.60 38.94 14.40
N ASN A 930 -14.97 39.67 15.33
CA ASN A 930 -15.55 40.12 16.59
C ASN A 930 -15.90 41.63 16.60
N GLN A 931 -15.99 42.26 15.41
CA GLN A 931 -16.15 43.71 15.20
C GLN A 931 -14.97 44.60 15.69
N HIS A 932 -14.33 44.22 16.80
CA HIS A 932 -13.17 44.91 17.37
C HIS A 932 -12.07 43.93 17.82
N VAL A 933 -10.92 44.48 18.19
CA VAL A 933 -9.77 43.78 18.81
C VAL A 933 -9.37 44.53 20.06
N ASP A 934 -9.30 43.86 21.21
CA ASP A 934 -8.92 44.49 22.47
C ASP A 934 -7.44 44.23 22.82
N ALA A 935 -6.76 45.25 23.34
CA ALA A 935 -5.36 45.24 23.74
C ALA A 935 -5.20 46.03 25.04
N GLY A 936 -5.22 45.34 26.18
CA GLY A 936 -5.43 45.97 27.49
C GLY A 936 -6.78 46.71 27.52
N THR A 937 -6.77 47.99 27.89
CA THR A 937 -7.95 48.86 27.86
C THR A 937 -8.25 49.46 26.48
N TRP A 938 -7.39 49.24 25.47
CA TRP A 938 -7.53 49.84 24.15
C TRP A 938 -8.34 48.96 23.21
N ARG A 939 -9.36 49.55 22.57
CA ARG A 939 -10.18 48.90 21.55
C ARG A 939 -9.81 49.37 20.16
N TYR A 940 -9.52 48.42 19.29
CA TYR A 940 -9.19 48.65 17.88
C TYR A 940 -10.33 48.19 16.97
N GLU A 941 -10.60 48.96 15.94
CA GLU A 941 -11.54 48.64 14.85
C GLU A 941 -10.78 48.55 13.53
N LEU A 942 -11.47 48.16 12.45
CA LEU A 942 -10.89 48.07 11.10
C LEU A 942 -11.25 49.30 10.27
N ILE A 943 -10.25 50.00 9.74
CA ILE A 943 -10.43 51.11 8.79
C ILE A 943 -9.78 50.76 7.45
N LYS A 944 -10.44 51.16 6.36
CA LYS A 944 -9.87 51.14 5.01
C LYS A 944 -9.23 52.49 4.70
N LYS A 945 -7.93 52.52 4.45
CA LYS A 945 -7.17 53.73 4.11
C LYS A 945 -6.46 53.50 2.77
N GLY A 946 -6.97 54.13 1.70
CA GLY A 946 -6.50 53.88 0.34
C GLY A 946 -6.63 52.41 -0.05
N ASN A 947 -5.49 51.79 -0.40
CA ASN A 947 -5.38 50.38 -0.76
C ASN A 947 -5.04 49.46 0.44
N GLU A 948 -5.22 49.90 1.68
CA GLU A 948 -4.91 49.10 2.88
C GLU A 948 -6.07 49.01 3.86
N TYR A 949 -6.13 47.89 4.59
CA TYR A 949 -7.02 47.69 5.73
C TYR A 949 -6.17 47.59 7.01
N ARG A 950 -6.45 48.47 7.96
CA ARG A 950 -5.62 48.69 9.16
C ARG A 950 -6.45 48.60 10.43
N LEU A 951 -5.85 48.08 11.50
CA LEU A 951 -6.34 48.27 12.85
C LEU A 951 -6.01 49.69 13.31
N TYR A 952 -7.03 50.41 13.78
CA TYR A 952 -6.92 51.76 14.34
C TYR A 952 -7.75 51.85 15.62
N ASN A 953 -7.40 52.76 16.53
CA ASN A 953 -8.16 52.97 17.77
C ASN A 953 -9.00 54.26 17.64
N PRO A 954 -10.31 54.16 17.33
CA PRO A 954 -11.15 55.34 17.10
C PRO A 954 -11.24 56.25 18.32
N ILE A 955 -11.28 55.68 19.53
CA ILE A 955 -11.39 56.44 20.77
C ILE A 955 -10.12 57.27 21.00
N LYS A 956 -8.93 56.68 20.84
CA LYS A 956 -7.66 57.38 21.05
C LYS A 956 -7.33 58.38 19.93
N GLU A 957 -7.70 58.10 18.69
CA GLU A 957 -7.61 59.09 17.60
C GLU A 957 -8.59 60.25 17.80
N GLN A 958 -9.80 59.99 18.31
CA GLN A 958 -10.76 61.03 18.66
C GLN A 958 -10.32 61.84 19.90
N GLU A 959 -9.78 61.22 20.95
CA GLU A 959 -9.19 61.91 22.10
C GLU A 959 -8.08 62.88 21.66
N LEU A 960 -7.17 62.43 20.79
CA LEU A 960 -6.10 63.28 20.24
C LEU A 960 -6.67 64.46 19.44
N THR A 961 -7.65 64.21 18.57
CA THR A 961 -8.31 65.24 17.74
C THR A 961 -9.10 66.24 18.59
N GLN A 962 -9.80 65.77 19.62
CA GLN A 962 -10.56 66.61 20.54
C GLN A 962 -9.63 67.45 21.42
N ASN A 963 -8.53 66.89 21.93
CA ASN A 963 -7.53 67.63 22.70
C ASN A 963 -6.86 68.73 21.87
N LEU A 964 -6.50 68.44 20.62
CA LEU A 964 -6.01 69.42 19.65
C LEU A 964 -7.01 70.56 19.43
N THR A 965 -8.28 70.22 19.20
CA THR A 965 -9.35 71.20 18.94
C THR A 965 -9.63 72.07 20.18
N ASN A 966 -9.69 71.45 21.36
CA ASN A 966 -9.94 72.13 22.63
C ASN A 966 -8.81 73.10 22.99
N GLU A 967 -7.53 72.68 22.88
CA GLU A 967 -6.40 73.58 23.17
C GLU A 967 -6.25 74.67 22.09
N ALA A 968 -6.58 74.40 20.82
CA ALA A 968 -6.62 75.42 19.78
C ALA A 968 -7.73 76.47 20.02
N GLN A 969 -8.94 76.04 20.42
CA GLN A 969 -10.02 76.96 20.81
C GLN A 969 -9.64 77.79 22.04
N LYS A 970 -9.07 77.15 23.06
CA LYS A 970 -8.62 77.82 24.29
C LYS A 970 -7.51 78.84 24.03
N LEU A 971 -6.58 78.52 23.12
CA LEU A 971 -5.58 79.47 22.64
C LEU A 971 -6.23 80.66 21.90
N SER A 972 -7.21 80.38 21.04
CA SER A 972 -8.02 81.40 20.35
C SER A 972 -8.76 82.34 21.33
N GLU A 973 -9.41 81.79 22.36
CA GLU A 973 -10.11 82.55 23.39
C GLU A 973 -9.15 83.40 24.24
N LEU A 974 -8.00 82.84 24.64
CA LEU A 974 -6.97 83.57 25.37
C LEU A 974 -6.36 84.70 24.52
N LEU A 975 -6.13 84.48 23.23
CA LEU A 975 -5.70 85.51 22.28
C LEU A 975 -6.74 86.64 22.16
N ALA A 976 -8.02 86.31 21.98
CA ALA A 976 -9.10 87.30 21.90
C ALA A 976 -9.24 88.11 23.21
N LYS A 977 -9.09 87.44 24.36
CA LYS A 977 -9.14 88.06 25.69
C LYS A 977 -7.92 88.95 25.96
N LYS A 978 -6.72 88.57 25.49
CA LYS A 978 -5.54 89.45 25.46
C LYS A 978 -5.83 90.69 24.63
N THR A 979 -6.39 90.56 23.42
CA THR A 979 -6.73 91.72 22.57
C THR A 979 -7.66 92.68 23.30
N ALA A 980 -8.75 92.21 23.89
CA ALA A 980 -9.70 93.05 24.62
C ALA A 980 -9.11 93.73 25.88
N LEU A 981 -8.18 93.07 26.59
CA LEU A 981 -7.43 93.69 27.71
C LEU A 981 -6.37 94.70 27.21
N THR A 982 -5.77 94.44 26.06
CA THR A 982 -4.78 95.32 25.43
C THR A 982 -5.45 96.58 24.89
N GLU A 983 -6.65 96.48 24.32
CA GLU A 983 -7.49 97.62 23.93
C GLU A 983 -7.90 98.47 25.15
N LYS A 984 -8.24 97.84 26.29
CA LYS A 984 -8.47 98.58 27.55
C LYS A 984 -7.21 99.30 28.06
N ARG A 985 -6.03 98.70 27.94
CA ARG A 985 -4.75 99.37 28.27
C ARG A 985 -4.50 100.54 27.32
N HIS A 986 -4.71 100.35 26.01
CA HIS A 986 -4.54 101.42 25.02
C HIS A 986 -5.50 102.59 25.26
N ALA A 987 -6.74 102.36 25.68
CA ALA A 987 -7.68 103.42 26.07
C ALA A 987 -7.23 104.27 27.29
N GLN A 988 -6.27 103.80 28.09
CA GLN A 988 -5.60 104.58 29.16
C GLN A 988 -4.25 105.16 28.72
N GLU A 989 -3.59 104.58 27.71
CA GLU A 989 -2.28 105.02 27.18
C GLU A 989 -2.38 106.07 26.06
N GLU A 990 -3.54 106.25 25.41
CA GLU A 990 -3.72 107.14 24.23
C GLU A 990 -3.77 108.66 24.54
N LYS A 991 -2.94 109.11 25.49
CA LYS A 991 -2.73 110.54 25.82
C LYS A 991 -1.37 111.09 25.33
N VAL A 992 -0.50 110.24 24.74
CA VAL A 992 0.85 110.60 24.22
C VAL A 992 1.16 109.83 22.89
N ARG A 993 2.07 110.34 22.03
CA ARG A 993 1.91 110.27 20.54
C ARG A 993 3.14 109.77 19.69
N SER A 994 2.94 108.67 18.95
CA SER A 994 3.34 108.28 17.54
C SER A 994 4.79 108.08 16.95
N LYS A 995 4.86 107.15 15.95
CA LYS A 995 5.85 106.85 14.84
C LYS A 995 7.08 105.94 15.15
N SER A 996 7.63 105.04 14.26
CA SER A 996 7.21 104.42 12.96
C SER A 996 8.22 103.34 12.40
N SER A 997 7.77 102.33 11.60
CA SER A 997 8.53 101.53 10.55
C SER A 997 9.48 100.36 11.01
N VAL A 998 9.97 99.33 10.24
CA VAL A 998 9.80 98.82 8.82
C VAL A 998 10.44 97.39 8.54
N LEU A 999 9.91 96.57 7.58
CA LEU A 999 10.45 95.34 6.87
C LEU A 999 10.97 94.08 7.66
N SER A 1000 11.28 92.87 7.13
CA SER A 1000 11.43 92.22 5.77
C SER A 1000 11.29 90.66 5.78
N GLU A 1001 11.36 90.01 4.59
CA GLU A 1001 11.15 88.57 4.26
C GLU A 1001 12.38 87.62 4.41
N ALA A 1002 12.18 86.28 4.36
CA ALA A 1002 12.71 85.34 3.32
C ALA A 1002 12.91 83.84 3.72
N LEU A 1003 12.74 82.94 2.73
CA LEU A 1003 13.00 81.47 2.65
C LEU A 1003 14.51 81.14 2.37
N PRO A 1004 15.08 79.88 2.34
CA PRO A 1004 14.59 78.68 1.59
C PRO A 1004 15.03 77.20 1.92
N ASP A 1005 14.18 76.25 1.49
CA ASP A 1005 14.36 75.01 0.67
C ASP A 1005 15.18 73.70 1.02
N GLN A 1006 14.55 72.57 0.65
CA GLN A 1006 14.95 71.18 0.23
C GLN A 1006 16.05 70.29 0.89
N SER A 1007 15.64 69.07 1.32
CA SER A 1007 16.40 67.77 1.25
C SER A 1007 15.56 66.52 1.67
N HIS A 1008 14.34 66.35 1.14
CA HIS A 1008 13.22 65.68 1.86
C HIS A 1008 13.40 64.25 2.42
N LEU A 1009 14.11 63.30 1.77
CA LEU A 1009 14.09 61.89 2.21
C LEU A 1009 15.07 61.55 3.36
N ASN A 1010 16.30 62.07 3.31
CA ASN A 1010 17.22 62.00 4.45
C ASN A 1010 16.75 62.92 5.59
N ILE A 1011 16.04 64.00 5.24
CA ILE A 1011 15.26 64.80 6.18
C ILE A 1011 14.24 63.91 6.89
N LEU A 1012 13.33 63.18 6.22
CA LEU A 1012 12.25 62.42 6.87
C LEU A 1012 12.70 61.42 7.96
N LYS A 1013 13.72 60.59 7.71
CA LYS A 1013 14.22 59.65 8.76
C LYS A 1013 14.98 60.36 9.88
N THR A 1014 15.70 61.45 9.57
CA THR A 1014 16.37 62.28 10.60
C THR A 1014 15.37 63.13 11.38
N GLU A 1015 14.28 63.57 10.74
CA GLU A 1015 13.17 64.33 11.28
C GLU A 1015 12.30 63.49 12.19
N LEU A 1016 12.10 62.19 11.94
CA LEU A 1016 11.38 61.33 12.89
C LEU A 1016 12.15 61.23 14.22
N ALA A 1017 13.47 61.03 14.13
CA ALA A 1017 14.37 61.05 15.30
C ALA A 1017 14.58 62.46 15.90
N ALA A 1018 14.34 63.53 15.13
CA ALA A 1018 14.31 64.90 15.63
C ALA A 1018 12.95 65.22 16.27
N LEU A 1019 11.82 64.72 15.74
CA LEU A 1019 10.47 64.86 16.26
C LEU A 1019 10.38 64.22 17.64
N GLN A 1020 10.91 63.01 17.83
CA GLN A 1020 10.98 62.37 19.15
C GLN A 1020 11.77 63.22 20.17
N ARG A 1021 12.90 63.82 19.75
CA ARG A 1021 13.70 64.72 20.61
C ARG A 1021 13.00 66.06 20.85
N ASN A 1022 12.34 66.61 19.84
CA ASN A 1022 11.57 67.84 19.88
C ASN A 1022 10.29 67.67 20.72
N GLN A 1023 9.70 66.48 20.80
CA GLN A 1023 8.57 66.17 21.67
C GLN A 1023 9.01 66.19 23.13
N ASN A 1024 10.15 65.56 23.47
CA ASN A 1024 10.73 65.64 24.81
C ASN A 1024 11.08 67.10 25.18
N ALA A 1025 11.71 67.85 24.27
CA ALA A 1025 12.02 69.26 24.49
C ALA A 1025 10.77 70.14 24.58
N ALA A 1026 9.74 69.89 23.78
CA ALA A 1026 8.46 70.62 23.82
C ALA A 1026 7.69 70.31 25.11
N GLN A 1027 7.77 69.08 25.63
CA GLN A 1027 7.23 68.74 26.95
C GLN A 1027 7.94 69.50 28.07
N GLU A 1028 9.27 69.62 28.01
CA GLU A 1028 10.06 70.38 28.96
C GLU A 1028 9.75 71.89 28.88
N VAL A 1029 9.62 72.44 27.67
CA VAL A 1029 9.17 73.82 27.43
C VAL A 1029 7.74 74.04 27.93
N GLN A 1030 6.81 73.10 27.71
CA GLN A 1030 5.44 73.18 28.25
C GLN A 1030 5.48 73.27 29.78
N ASN A 1031 6.24 72.41 30.44
CA ASN A 1031 6.38 72.40 31.91
C ASN A 1031 6.99 73.73 32.41
N GLN A 1032 7.96 74.32 31.69
CA GLN A 1032 8.51 75.65 32.01
C GLN A 1032 7.47 76.77 31.85
N LYS A 1033 6.67 76.74 30.78
CA LYS A 1033 5.59 77.74 30.56
C LYS A 1033 4.45 77.61 31.58
N GLU A 1034 4.19 76.41 32.11
CA GLU A 1034 3.24 76.21 33.20
C GLU A 1034 3.68 76.94 34.48
N MET A 1035 4.96 76.81 34.87
CA MET A 1035 5.52 77.54 36.02
C MET A 1035 5.49 79.07 35.81
N ALA A 1036 5.78 79.54 34.59
CA ALA A 1036 5.74 80.97 34.26
C ALA A 1036 4.31 81.54 34.37
N LEU A 1037 3.29 80.77 33.96
CA LEU A 1037 1.89 81.12 34.15
C LEU A 1037 1.53 81.25 35.64
N THR A 1038 2.00 80.35 36.51
CA THR A 1038 1.79 80.45 37.96
C THR A 1038 2.37 81.74 38.54
N GLN A 1039 3.59 82.13 38.14
CA GLN A 1039 4.22 83.38 38.60
C GLN A 1039 3.50 84.63 38.09
N ALA A 1040 3.06 84.64 36.84
CA ALA A 1040 2.31 85.76 36.27
C ALA A 1040 0.95 85.96 36.99
N GLN A 1041 0.28 84.87 37.40
CA GLN A 1041 -0.94 84.93 38.19
C GLN A 1041 -0.74 85.59 39.57
N ALA A 1042 0.33 85.25 40.29
CA ALA A 1042 0.66 85.89 41.56
C ALA A 1042 0.96 87.40 41.39
N THR A 1043 1.60 87.77 40.29
CA THR A 1043 1.94 89.17 39.97
C THR A 1043 0.69 90.03 39.75
N VAL A 1044 -0.39 89.47 39.19
CA VAL A 1044 -1.69 90.16 39.04
C VAL A 1044 -2.28 90.51 40.40
N GLN A 1045 -2.33 89.57 41.35
CA GLN A 1045 -2.91 89.81 42.68
C GLN A 1045 -2.22 90.99 43.39
N ALA A 1046 -0.89 91.00 43.40
CA ALA A 1046 -0.12 92.09 44.02
C ALA A 1046 -0.33 93.46 43.35
N ALA A 1047 -0.56 93.50 42.04
CA ALA A 1047 -0.91 94.74 41.33
C ALA A 1047 -2.35 95.20 41.63
N GLN A 1048 -3.26 94.25 41.88
CA GLN A 1048 -4.68 94.50 42.17
C GLN A 1048 -4.86 95.19 43.53
N GLU A 1049 -4.11 94.75 44.54
CA GLU A 1049 -4.07 95.40 45.86
C GLU A 1049 -3.51 96.83 45.79
N LYS A 1050 -2.49 97.07 44.97
CA LYS A 1050 -1.93 98.43 44.76
C LYS A 1050 -2.92 99.36 44.06
N ALA A 1051 -3.59 98.90 43.00
CA ALA A 1051 -4.63 99.69 42.33
C ALA A 1051 -5.77 100.05 43.29
N GLN A 1052 -6.26 99.10 44.08
CA GLN A 1052 -7.31 99.38 45.08
C GLN A 1052 -6.85 100.37 46.16
N THR A 1053 -5.59 100.30 46.59
CA THR A 1053 -5.02 101.25 47.55
C THR A 1053 -4.96 102.67 46.96
N ALA A 1054 -4.58 102.80 45.68
CA ALA A 1054 -4.53 104.08 44.99
C ALA A 1054 -5.93 104.69 44.72
N ILE A 1055 -6.95 103.86 44.46
CA ILE A 1055 -8.36 104.31 44.36
C ILE A 1055 -8.77 105.01 45.64
N ASN A 1056 -8.54 104.36 46.79
CA ASN A 1056 -8.91 104.88 48.10
C ASN A 1056 -8.18 106.21 48.41
N ALA A 1057 -6.91 106.34 48.02
CA ALA A 1057 -6.14 107.57 48.17
C ALA A 1057 -6.66 108.72 47.30
N TYR A 1058 -7.03 108.43 46.05
CA TYR A 1058 -7.61 109.43 45.13
C TYR A 1058 -8.98 109.92 45.58
N GLU A 1059 -9.90 109.03 45.99
CA GLU A 1059 -11.21 109.48 46.49
C GLU A 1059 -11.11 110.35 47.73
N SER A 1060 -10.08 110.12 48.56
CA SER A 1060 -9.84 110.87 49.80
C SER A 1060 -9.27 112.27 49.57
N ALA A 1061 -8.23 112.40 48.72
CA ALA A 1061 -7.50 113.67 48.55
C ALA A 1061 -7.92 114.46 47.30
N LYS A 1062 -8.39 113.78 46.25
CA LYS A 1062 -8.80 114.34 44.94
C LYS A 1062 -7.78 115.33 44.35
N SER A 1063 -6.50 115.11 44.62
CA SER A 1063 -5.38 115.91 44.12
C SER A 1063 -4.82 115.33 42.83
N LEU A 1064 -4.10 116.16 42.05
CA LEU A 1064 -3.44 115.73 40.82
C LEU A 1064 -2.44 114.59 41.08
N GLU A 1065 -1.66 114.65 42.17
CA GLU A 1065 -0.73 113.59 42.57
C GLU A 1065 -1.45 112.27 42.85
N THR A 1066 -2.58 112.30 43.57
CA THR A 1066 -3.37 111.09 43.83
C THR A 1066 -4.09 110.56 42.60
N ALA A 1067 -4.47 111.42 41.65
CA ALA A 1067 -5.00 111.00 40.35
C ALA A 1067 -3.92 110.31 39.51
N GLN A 1068 -2.71 110.87 39.48
CA GLN A 1068 -1.55 110.28 38.78
C GLN A 1068 -1.15 108.93 39.39
N ALA A 1069 -1.09 108.83 40.72
CA ALA A 1069 -0.81 107.57 41.41
C ALA A 1069 -1.89 106.48 41.15
N LEU A 1070 -3.15 106.89 40.99
CA LEU A 1070 -4.24 106.00 40.58
C LEU A 1070 -4.10 105.55 39.12
N ASP A 1071 -3.83 106.47 38.21
CA ASP A 1071 -3.59 106.13 36.79
C ASP A 1071 -2.40 105.18 36.64
N GLU A 1072 -1.27 105.45 37.31
CA GLU A 1072 -0.09 104.57 37.34
C GLU A 1072 -0.41 103.18 37.91
N ALA A 1073 -1.15 103.10 39.02
CA ALA A 1073 -1.50 101.81 39.63
C ALA A 1073 -2.49 101.01 38.78
N ASN A 1074 -3.43 101.67 38.09
CA ASN A 1074 -4.33 101.04 37.13
C ASN A 1074 -3.58 100.53 35.88
N ILE A 1075 -2.65 101.32 35.35
CA ILE A 1075 -1.77 100.91 34.24
C ILE A 1075 -0.90 99.71 34.67
N ALA A 1076 -0.38 99.69 35.90
CA ALA A 1076 0.38 98.57 36.44
C ALA A 1076 -0.48 97.29 36.57
N LEU A 1077 -1.73 97.40 37.03
CA LEU A 1077 -2.68 96.28 37.08
C LEU A 1077 -3.04 95.77 35.68
N ALA A 1078 -3.38 96.65 34.74
CA ALA A 1078 -3.66 96.29 33.37
C ALA A 1078 -2.46 95.59 32.72
N THR A 1079 -1.24 96.09 32.96
CA THR A 1079 0.02 95.48 32.50
C THR A 1079 0.24 94.09 33.10
N ALA A 1080 -0.02 93.91 34.39
CA ALA A 1080 0.08 92.59 35.03
C ALA A 1080 -0.95 91.61 34.48
N GLN A 1081 -2.20 92.05 34.25
CA GLN A 1081 -3.26 91.24 33.67
C GLN A 1081 -2.94 90.79 32.24
N VAL A 1082 -2.41 91.69 31.39
CA VAL A 1082 -1.92 91.33 30.05
C VAL A 1082 -0.80 90.30 30.14
N LYS A 1083 0.20 90.48 31.03
CA LYS A 1083 1.29 89.51 31.22
C LYS A 1083 0.83 88.13 31.70
N LYS A 1084 -0.23 88.05 32.51
CA LYS A 1084 -0.86 86.77 32.88
C LYS A 1084 -1.45 86.09 31.66
N GLU A 1085 -2.28 86.78 30.88
CA GLU A 1085 -2.88 86.18 29.69
C GLU A 1085 -1.81 85.83 28.64
N GLU A 1086 -0.71 86.59 28.53
CA GLU A 1086 0.47 86.23 27.73
C GLU A 1086 1.11 84.92 28.17
N ALA A 1087 1.42 84.74 29.46
CA ALA A 1087 1.95 83.47 29.96
C ALA A 1087 0.96 82.31 29.77
N GLN A 1088 -0.34 82.61 29.80
CA GLN A 1088 -1.41 81.63 29.60
C GLN A 1088 -1.53 81.21 28.12
N ILE A 1089 -1.35 82.15 27.20
CA ILE A 1089 -1.18 81.94 25.75
C ILE A 1089 0.08 81.11 25.48
N GLU A 1090 1.22 81.44 26.10
CA GLU A 1090 2.47 80.71 25.89
C GLU A 1090 2.39 79.24 26.35
N PHE A 1091 1.74 78.96 27.48
CA PHE A 1091 1.50 77.60 27.96
C PHE A 1091 0.53 76.83 27.04
N ALA A 1092 -0.60 77.43 26.66
CA ALA A 1092 -1.54 76.83 25.71
C ALA A 1092 -0.88 76.58 24.34
N THR A 1093 -0.03 77.51 23.88
CA THR A 1093 0.77 77.36 22.66
C THR A 1093 1.73 76.19 22.78
N ALA A 1094 2.51 76.09 23.87
CA ALA A 1094 3.45 74.98 24.07
C ALA A 1094 2.75 73.62 24.12
N LYS A 1095 1.62 73.52 24.81
CA LYS A 1095 0.80 72.30 24.87
C LYS A 1095 0.18 71.95 23.50
N LEU A 1096 -0.32 72.94 22.76
CA LEU A 1096 -0.82 72.75 21.40
C LEU A 1096 0.31 72.33 20.45
N THR A 1097 1.53 72.85 20.61
CA THR A 1097 2.72 72.41 19.88
C THR A 1097 3.05 70.95 20.21
N GLN A 1098 3.03 70.53 21.47
CA GLN A 1098 3.27 69.15 21.90
C GLN A 1098 2.24 68.15 21.31
N LEU A 1099 0.95 68.53 21.29
CA LEU A 1099 -0.10 67.75 20.61
C LEU A 1099 0.06 67.74 19.09
N ASN A 1100 0.40 68.87 18.47
CA ASN A 1100 0.63 68.96 17.02
C ASN A 1100 1.86 68.15 16.57
N LEU A 1101 2.95 68.11 17.35
CA LEU A 1101 4.12 67.28 17.08
C LEU A 1101 3.74 65.78 17.11
N THR A 1102 2.89 65.39 18.07
CA THR A 1102 2.36 64.01 18.16
C THR A 1102 1.52 63.65 16.92
N LYS A 1103 0.67 64.55 16.44
CA LYS A 1103 -0.08 64.36 15.19
C LYS A 1103 0.82 64.34 13.95
N GLN A 1104 1.79 65.26 13.85
CA GLN A 1104 2.76 65.27 12.74
C GLN A 1104 3.62 64.02 12.70
N GLN A 1105 3.94 63.42 13.85
CA GLN A 1105 4.62 62.12 13.91
C GLN A 1105 3.77 61.00 13.29
N GLN A 1106 2.47 60.94 13.59
CA GLN A 1106 1.56 59.99 12.94
C GLN A 1106 1.47 60.22 11.43
N GLU A 1107 1.35 61.48 10.99
CA GLU A 1107 1.27 61.84 9.57
C GLU A 1107 2.57 61.56 8.80
N LYS A 1108 3.75 61.80 9.40
CA LYS A 1108 5.05 61.50 8.78
C LYS A 1108 5.45 60.03 8.85
N ALA A 1109 5.09 59.30 9.90
CA ALA A 1109 5.25 57.84 9.94
C ALA A 1109 4.44 57.16 8.83
N LEU A 1110 3.23 57.68 8.56
CA LEU A 1110 2.41 57.30 7.40
C LEU A 1110 3.18 57.51 6.08
N ALA A 1111 3.66 58.74 5.86
CA ALA A 1111 4.33 59.13 4.61
C ALA A 1111 5.63 58.35 4.36
N ALA A 1112 6.42 58.08 5.41
CA ALA A 1112 7.65 57.30 5.31
C ALA A 1112 7.39 55.84 4.88
N ALA A 1113 6.33 55.21 5.40
CA ALA A 1113 5.91 53.88 4.96
C ALA A 1113 5.38 53.87 3.50
N GLU A 1114 4.75 54.97 3.07
CA GLU A 1114 4.30 55.18 1.69
C GLU A 1114 5.49 55.35 0.72
N GLU A 1115 6.54 56.09 1.08
CA GLU A 1115 7.74 56.30 0.25
C GLU A 1115 8.64 55.05 0.13
N GLU A 1116 8.78 54.27 1.21
CA GLU A 1116 9.60 53.04 1.20
C GLU A 1116 9.05 51.98 0.22
N LYS A 1117 7.71 51.97 0.04
CA LYS A 1117 6.99 51.18 -0.98
C LYS A 1117 7.36 51.61 -2.40
N VAL A 1118 7.35 52.91 -2.70
CA VAL A 1118 7.67 53.46 -4.03
C VAL A 1118 9.11 53.15 -4.47
N LEU A 1119 10.06 53.09 -3.54
CA LEU A 1119 11.45 52.73 -3.82
C LEU A 1119 11.62 51.25 -4.21
N SER A 1120 10.83 50.34 -3.61
CA SER A 1120 10.85 48.91 -3.98
C SER A 1120 10.33 48.65 -5.40
N GLU A 1121 9.32 49.39 -5.84
CA GLU A 1121 8.68 49.17 -7.15
C GLU A 1121 9.48 49.76 -8.33
N LYS A 1122 10.44 50.65 -8.06
CA LYS A 1122 11.36 51.19 -9.09
C LYS A 1122 12.57 50.31 -9.41
N GLY A 1123 12.84 49.27 -8.62
CA GLY A 1123 14.01 48.39 -8.83
C GLY A 1123 13.84 47.37 -9.96
N ALA A 1124 12.61 46.95 -10.28
CA ALA A 1124 12.35 45.80 -11.16
C ALA A 1124 12.12 46.14 -12.65
N SER A 1125 12.08 47.43 -13.02
CA SER A 1125 11.71 47.88 -14.38
C SER A 1125 12.89 48.41 -15.22
N LEU A 1126 14.14 48.24 -14.80
CA LEU A 1126 15.30 48.88 -15.44
C LEU A 1126 16.36 47.91 -15.99
N GLN A 1127 15.97 46.69 -16.37
CA GLN A 1127 16.88 45.70 -16.98
C GLN A 1127 16.41 45.12 -18.33
N ALA A 1128 15.18 45.42 -18.79
CA ALA A 1128 14.66 44.96 -20.08
C ALA A 1128 14.86 45.98 -21.24
N GLU A 1129 14.87 47.29 -20.97
CA GLU A 1129 14.94 48.31 -22.04
C GLU A 1129 16.36 48.74 -22.46
N LYS A 1130 17.41 48.30 -21.76
CA LYS A 1130 18.79 48.73 -22.05
C LYS A 1130 19.51 47.94 -23.15
N GLN A 1131 18.83 47.00 -23.81
CA GLN A 1131 19.40 46.16 -24.87
C GLN A 1131 18.97 46.53 -26.30
N ALA A 1132 18.11 47.54 -26.49
CA ALA A 1132 17.52 47.88 -27.79
C ALA A 1132 18.06 49.17 -28.45
N PHE A 1133 19.04 49.87 -27.85
CA PHE A 1133 19.61 51.11 -28.40
C PHE A 1133 21.11 51.02 -28.69
N TYR A 1134 21.55 49.87 -29.24
CA TYR A 1134 22.96 49.57 -29.55
C TYR A 1134 23.26 49.46 -31.06
N PHE A 1135 22.57 50.24 -31.91
CA PHE A 1135 22.91 50.37 -33.33
C PHE A 1135 22.67 51.80 -33.87
N MET A 1136 23.33 52.80 -33.25
CA MET A 1136 23.84 53.95 -34.01
C MET A 1136 25.09 54.52 -33.35
N VAL A 1137 26.16 53.71 -33.37
CA VAL A 1137 27.52 54.12 -33.05
C VAL A 1137 28.14 54.75 -34.30
N LEU A 1138 28.78 55.92 -34.16
CA LEU A 1138 30.19 56.05 -34.49
C LEU A 1138 30.84 57.24 -33.75
N SER A 1139 32.02 56.96 -33.22
CA SER A 1139 32.94 57.83 -32.48
C SER A 1139 33.47 58.97 -33.35
N LEU A 1140 33.52 60.23 -32.89
CA LEU A 1140 34.46 60.79 -31.90
C LEU A 1140 35.84 61.09 -32.52
N GLU A 1141 35.90 62.14 -33.34
CA GLU A 1141 37.11 62.94 -33.65
C GLU A 1141 36.71 64.17 -34.48
N ASP A 1142 36.18 65.21 -33.81
CA ASP A 1142 36.10 66.59 -34.34
C ASP A 1142 35.74 67.58 -33.21
N VAL A 1143 36.61 67.65 -32.20
CA VAL A 1143 36.71 68.83 -31.31
C VAL A 1143 38.01 69.53 -31.68
N LYS A 1144 37.99 70.36 -32.74
CA LYS A 1144 38.92 71.48 -33.03
C LYS A 1144 38.78 72.02 -34.47
N GLU A 1145 37.61 72.54 -34.83
CA GLU A 1145 37.53 73.68 -35.74
C GLU A 1145 36.17 74.37 -35.57
N GLU A 1146 36.12 75.67 -35.87
CA GLU A 1146 34.91 76.50 -35.79
C GLU A 1146 34.22 76.65 -34.42
N LEU A 1147 35.08 76.78 -33.42
CA LEU A 1147 35.09 77.90 -32.45
C LEU A 1147 35.00 79.31 -33.12
N ILE A 1148 34.22 79.47 -34.19
CA ILE A 1148 34.20 80.64 -35.10
C ILE A 1148 32.75 81.05 -35.46
N ILE A 1149 31.84 80.10 -35.68
CA ILE A 1149 30.48 80.41 -36.19
C ILE A 1149 29.51 80.89 -35.09
N THR A 1150 29.78 80.61 -33.81
CA THR A 1150 28.97 81.16 -32.70
C THR A 1150 29.50 82.50 -32.14
N GLU A 1151 30.73 82.90 -32.45
CA GLU A 1151 31.16 84.31 -32.27
C GLU A 1151 30.49 85.23 -33.31
N GLU A 1152 30.22 84.72 -34.51
CA GLU A 1152 29.54 85.47 -35.57
C GLU A 1152 28.04 85.70 -35.26
N LEU A 1153 27.38 84.73 -34.62
CA LEU A 1153 26.02 84.92 -34.07
C LEU A 1153 25.99 85.95 -32.92
N LEU A 1154 27.07 86.08 -32.15
CA LEU A 1154 27.21 87.10 -31.11
C LEU A 1154 27.46 88.50 -31.70
N ARG A 1155 28.09 88.61 -32.89
CA ARG A 1155 28.24 89.86 -33.65
C ARG A 1155 26.94 90.31 -34.33
N GLN A 1156 26.17 89.40 -34.92
CA GLN A 1156 24.92 89.79 -35.60
C GLN A 1156 23.84 90.30 -34.62
N ALA A 1157 23.89 89.90 -33.35
CA ALA A 1157 23.04 90.45 -32.29
C ALA A 1157 23.45 91.88 -31.84
N GLN A 1158 24.67 92.33 -32.16
CA GLN A 1158 25.19 93.66 -31.79
C GLN A 1158 25.07 94.70 -32.92
N ALA A 1159 24.53 94.35 -34.09
CA ALA A 1159 24.51 95.22 -35.29
C ALA A 1159 23.10 95.61 -35.81
N ASN A 1160 22.02 95.07 -35.25
CA ASN A 1160 20.65 95.20 -35.79
C ASN A 1160 19.66 95.99 -34.91
N ASN A 1161 20.14 96.99 -34.16
CA ASN A 1161 19.35 98.17 -33.77
C ASN A 1161 20.26 99.28 -33.19
N ALA A 1162 21.14 99.77 -34.05
CA ALA A 1162 21.29 101.21 -34.26
C ALA A 1162 20.40 101.58 -35.47
#